data_AF-A0A1I3L993-F1
#
_entry.id   AF-A0A1I3L993-F1
#
_cell.length_a   1.000
_cell.length_b   1.000
_cell.length_c   1.000
_cell.angle_alpha   90.00
_cell.angle_beta   90.00
_cell.angle_gamma   90.00
#
_symmetry.space_group_name_H-M   'P 1'
#
loop_
_entity.id
_entity.type
_entity.pdbx_description
1 polymer ?
#
loop_
_entity_poly.entity_id
_entity_poly.type
_entity_poly.pdbx_seq_one_letter_code
_entity_poly.pdbx_strand_id
1 'polypeptide(L)'
;MTVRNKSTSLRFMALAAACSLVLAPLTAMGPAPKARAYASTDADTAIKAFNAAFWDGGAKYFRTNSKQADNYQGFWVEAELWETVMDAYLHTADPALKAQLRTQIDDVFDGTVAKYGADWTNNHFNDDIMWWAMASARAYAITQEPRYLEKAKYYFDFVYDTQWDDAFAGGGIWWMNSEHDSKNACINFPAAEAAVFLYDVTKDDRYLQAANRIYTWGKTMLTDGNGKVYDRLEVANGTAGGATHYNQGTFIGAASGLYRLTGDPTYLDDAVKAAAYTKRDLTDENGLLRFEGPNGDLKGGKTILIRNLAYLLEALKPQTDGSYVQARGDLADWLAFNAETAWSNRNPDGVVDGNWAGQLLAGTYESWSASGAVEALSVLEPRTAQVRYADKNPFNRMEAEKYNIGSGFVMEDSTDGTIQLGGIQPGMYAAYRNVDFGAGGAKGFIARAASATGGGNIEIRLDAPDGPKVGTLNVQGTGGWNNFSDAVGLLTDDQGQPSVVTGKHDVYLVFTKTNDQYLFNLNWFKFTTTDPTRTDAYARLKAGNYDDAAGLGKNAEFGFLDGITNGAHAVYRGIDFGAGAAGATFHVASGSQGGTIEVRLDGLDGPVAGTVDIPALGTWDKWVDIMGNLDDTRAKGIHDVYLVFRGANGSDYPLNLDWFTFSTVKGQARDAYGKLEAENYTTAVAVGRENGGGQTYLAGVYGPNGPYAMYNYVDFGSASPTAFTVNAASDTGGGTIEVRLDSLSGPLIATGTVTGTGGWQTFKRFTANVTAPVTGKHIVFLLFKGGDYLYNLDKFTFGDPAVFDAPTPPAPPAEDHVAPGDATHVQVVRGDDQLKLYWDGPYDTDAEKVQLALLKGSQQVGGMIEVKRGVQSAVLPGIENGGTYTVSIKSVDQAGNVSHGVLLPVDPAFALEANGTALPEGGAAPDDRPLTFRLQAGLTAVRSAAITVDGRTYAVDAAHPTAELDFAGLTGTKTATIVFTDYAGVSIRQTFGFQVVTGVDAMKRLVARFQASGDLSGPLVPQLSNALDQARHQLDGGKPKQAVKHLQDFLKHLNNPAMAKNASESAKAALGADAQRLIEQWT
;
A
#
# COMPACT_ATOMS: atom_id res chain seq x y z
N MET A 1 -39.62 77.57 -2.73
CA MET A 1 -38.50 78.07 -3.55
C MET A 1 -37.52 76.93 -3.73
N THR A 2 -37.11 76.43 -4.89
CA THR A 2 -37.43 76.66 -6.31
C THR A 2 -36.84 75.44 -7.03
N VAL A 3 -37.68 74.67 -7.75
CA VAL A 3 -37.42 74.07 -9.09
C VAL A 3 -36.20 73.13 -9.24
N ARG A 4 -36.39 71.81 -9.40
CA ARG A 4 -36.68 71.08 -10.66
C ARG A 4 -35.65 71.25 -11.79
N ASN A 5 -35.16 70.13 -12.30
CA ASN A 5 -35.44 69.73 -13.68
C ASN A 5 -35.47 68.20 -13.72
N LYS A 6 -36.64 67.58 -13.86
CA LYS A 6 -37.41 67.33 -15.10
C LYS A 6 -36.77 66.16 -15.89
N SER A 7 -37.51 65.13 -16.29
CA SER A 7 -38.96 64.99 -16.32
C SER A 7 -39.40 63.60 -16.82
N THR A 8 -40.49 63.11 -16.22
CA THR A 8 -41.68 62.47 -16.85
C THR A 8 -41.51 61.14 -17.59
N SER A 9 -42.42 60.16 -17.49
CA SER A 9 -43.89 60.31 -17.35
C SER A 9 -44.63 59.01 -16.95
N LEU A 10 -45.72 59.22 -16.19
CA LEU A 10 -47.05 58.55 -16.12
C LEU A 10 -47.15 57.01 -15.96
N ARG A 11 -47.67 56.46 -14.85
CA ARG A 11 -49.08 56.37 -14.34
C ARG A 11 -50.03 55.50 -15.18
N PHE A 12 -50.53 54.39 -14.61
CA PHE A 12 -51.93 54.02 -14.25
C PHE A 12 -51.91 52.59 -13.62
N MET A 13 -52.30 52.40 -12.35
CA MET A 13 -53.55 51.73 -11.86
C MET A 13 -53.95 50.46 -12.65
N ALA A 14 -54.27 49.29 -12.10
CA ALA A 14 -54.56 48.87 -10.73
C ALA A 14 -54.58 47.32 -10.61
N LEU A 15 -54.35 46.83 -9.38
CA LEU A 15 -54.99 45.69 -8.70
C LEU A 15 -54.86 44.24 -9.24
N ALA A 16 -54.06 43.42 -8.55
CA ALA A 16 -54.51 42.18 -7.88
C ALA A 16 -53.38 41.62 -7.01
N ALA A 17 -53.70 41.23 -5.78
CA ALA A 17 -52.79 40.75 -4.75
C ALA A 17 -52.39 39.27 -4.94
N ALA A 18 -51.12 38.95 -4.75
CA ALA A 18 -50.66 37.66 -4.23
C ALA A 18 -49.22 37.80 -3.70
N CYS A 19 -49.01 37.36 -2.46
CA CYS A 19 -47.76 37.40 -1.70
C CYS A 19 -46.53 36.92 -2.48
N SER A 20 -45.51 37.76 -2.56
CA SER A 20 -44.17 37.35 -2.98
C SER A 20 -43.30 37.12 -1.75
N LEU A 21 -42.93 35.85 -1.51
CA LEU A 21 -41.76 35.51 -0.71
C LEU A 21 -40.56 36.27 -1.28
N VAL A 22 -39.87 37.03 -0.43
CA VAL A 22 -38.53 37.53 -0.74
C VAL A 22 -37.56 36.37 -0.52
N LEU A 23 -37.17 35.70 -1.62
CA LEU A 23 -35.91 34.97 -1.64
C LEU A 23 -34.77 36.00 -1.59
N ALA A 24 -34.09 36.06 -0.45
CA ALA A 24 -32.72 36.58 -0.41
C ALA A 24 -31.78 35.45 -0.87
N PRO A 25 -30.85 35.69 -1.81
CA PRO A 25 -29.85 34.68 -2.11
C PRO A 25 -28.85 34.60 -0.95
N LEU A 26 -28.78 33.44 -0.29
CA LEU A 26 -27.62 33.05 0.50
C LEU A 26 -26.42 32.94 -0.45
N THR A 27 -25.46 33.84 -0.31
CA THR A 27 -24.08 33.61 -0.76
C THR A 27 -23.14 33.98 0.37
N ALA A 28 -22.96 33.05 1.30
CA ALA A 28 -21.75 32.99 2.12
C ALA A 28 -20.81 31.96 1.47
N MET A 29 -20.23 32.32 0.33
CA MET A 29 -19.03 31.65 -0.14
C MET A 29 -17.85 32.33 0.56
N GLY A 30 -17.22 31.65 1.50
CA GLY A 30 -15.84 31.98 1.88
C GLY A 30 -14.95 31.99 0.63
N PRO A 31 -13.86 32.78 0.61
CA PRO A 31 -12.98 32.79 -0.56
C PRO A 31 -12.45 31.37 -0.80
N ALA A 32 -12.64 30.85 -2.01
CA ALA A 32 -12.04 29.60 -2.44
C ALA A 32 -10.53 29.63 -2.12
N PRO A 33 -9.93 28.53 -1.61
CA PRO A 33 -8.50 28.48 -1.34
C PRO A 33 -7.76 28.84 -2.62
N LYS A 34 -7.03 29.96 -2.58
CA LYS A 34 -6.27 30.43 -3.74
C LYS A 34 -5.14 29.45 -3.98
N ALA A 35 -5.03 28.95 -5.20
CA ALA A 35 -3.85 28.18 -5.61
C ALA A 35 -2.61 29.05 -5.38
N ARG A 36 -1.66 28.53 -4.60
CA ARG A 36 -0.39 29.19 -4.28
C ARG A 36 0.72 28.16 -4.45
N ALA A 37 1.90 28.65 -4.81
CA ALA A 37 3.12 27.90 -4.69
C ALA A 37 3.87 28.45 -3.47
N TYR A 38 4.38 27.58 -2.60
CA TYR A 38 5.43 27.94 -1.66
C TYR A 38 6.60 28.58 -2.41
N ALA A 39 7.28 29.54 -1.79
CA ALA A 39 8.46 30.17 -2.39
C ALA A 39 9.68 29.27 -2.17
N SER A 40 10.70 29.34 -3.03
CA SER A 40 11.98 28.66 -2.75
C SER A 40 12.58 29.12 -1.42
N THR A 41 12.39 30.38 -1.02
CA THR A 41 12.81 30.90 0.29
C THR A 41 12.06 30.29 1.48
N ASP A 42 10.96 29.57 1.25
CA ASP A 42 10.22 28.90 2.34
C ASP A 42 11.02 27.71 2.90
N ALA A 43 11.87 27.06 2.10
CA ALA A 43 12.79 26.02 2.57
C ALA A 43 13.78 26.57 3.62
N ASP A 44 14.37 27.74 3.33
CA ASP A 44 15.27 28.43 4.27
C ASP A 44 14.53 28.79 5.57
N THR A 45 13.25 29.16 5.47
CA THR A 45 12.40 29.47 6.62
C THR A 45 12.12 28.22 7.45
N ALA A 46 11.78 27.11 6.79
CA ALA A 46 11.47 25.84 7.43
C ALA A 46 12.66 25.25 8.19
N ILE A 47 13.86 25.21 7.57
CA ILE A 47 15.05 24.68 8.26
C ILE A 47 15.50 25.57 9.43
N LYS A 48 15.36 26.90 9.31
CA LYS A 48 15.63 27.84 10.43
C LYS A 48 14.67 27.59 11.60
N ALA A 49 13.39 27.41 11.32
CA ALA A 49 12.38 27.08 12.34
C ALA A 49 12.65 25.71 12.98
N PHE A 50 12.98 24.71 12.17
CA PHE A 50 13.31 23.36 12.63
C PHE A 50 14.51 23.36 13.58
N ASN A 51 15.61 24.01 13.18
CA ASN A 51 16.78 24.16 14.04
C ASN A 51 16.46 24.93 15.32
N ALA A 52 15.68 26.01 15.25
CA ALA A 52 15.28 26.76 16.44
C ALA A 52 14.46 25.90 17.43
N ALA A 53 13.63 24.98 16.94
CA ALA A 53 12.81 24.11 17.76
C ALA A 53 13.59 22.91 18.34
N PHE A 54 14.51 22.31 17.58
CA PHE A 54 15.04 20.98 17.89
C PHE A 54 16.56 20.88 17.99
N TRP A 55 17.33 21.77 17.39
CA TRP A 55 18.79 21.67 17.40
C TRP A 55 19.38 22.13 18.74
N ASP A 56 20.23 21.30 19.34
CA ASP A 56 21.08 21.69 20.46
C ASP A 56 22.52 21.87 19.98
N GLY A 57 22.95 23.12 19.78
CA GLY A 57 24.32 23.41 19.35
C GLY A 57 25.39 23.13 20.41
N GLY A 58 25.02 22.94 21.68
CA GLY A 58 25.94 22.55 22.74
C GLY A 58 26.23 21.05 22.74
N ALA A 59 25.17 20.23 22.61
CA ALA A 59 25.29 18.78 22.47
C ALA A 59 25.65 18.34 21.04
N LYS A 60 25.44 19.23 20.06
CA LYS A 60 25.54 18.96 18.62
C LYS A 60 24.61 17.82 18.17
N TYR A 61 23.37 17.86 18.62
CA TYR A 61 22.42 16.77 18.45
C TYR A 61 20.97 17.30 18.41
N PHE A 62 20.07 16.65 17.69
CA PHE A 62 18.65 17.03 17.69
C PHE A 62 17.88 16.45 18.90
N ARG A 63 16.99 17.27 19.47
CA ARG A 63 16.04 16.83 20.51
C ARG A 63 14.91 16.00 19.88
N THR A 64 14.34 15.08 20.65
CA THR A 64 13.17 14.29 20.20
C THR A 64 11.94 15.16 19.99
N ASN A 65 11.75 16.18 20.84
CA ASN A 65 10.60 17.07 20.79
C ASN A 65 10.90 18.48 21.34
N SER A 66 9.95 19.40 21.12
CA SER A 66 10.09 20.83 21.43
C SER A 66 9.99 21.20 22.92
N LYS A 67 9.65 20.28 23.83
CA LYS A 67 9.43 20.57 25.27
C LYS A 67 10.38 19.84 26.22
N GLN A 68 11.05 18.78 25.78
CA GLN A 68 11.97 18.00 26.61
C GLN A 68 13.42 18.36 26.26
N ALA A 69 13.98 19.32 27.00
CA ALA A 69 15.29 19.88 26.69
C ALA A 69 16.45 18.85 26.66
N ASP A 70 16.36 17.80 27.48
CA ASP A 70 17.43 16.81 27.67
C ASP A 70 17.18 15.45 26.98
N ASN A 71 16.13 15.34 26.15
CA ASN A 71 15.81 14.11 25.42
C ASN A 71 16.20 14.23 23.94
N TYR A 72 17.10 13.35 23.49
CA TYR A 72 17.74 13.42 22.18
C TYR A 72 17.28 12.30 21.25
N GLN A 73 17.29 12.58 19.95
CA GLN A 73 16.79 11.69 18.92
C GLN A 73 17.47 10.31 18.92
N GLY A 74 16.73 9.29 18.47
CA GLY A 74 17.24 7.94 18.24
C GLY A 74 18.38 7.92 17.22
N PHE A 75 19.26 6.94 17.36
CA PHE A 75 20.52 6.88 16.60
C PHE A 75 20.30 6.85 15.07
N TRP A 76 19.40 6.00 14.58
CA TRP A 76 19.11 5.91 13.14
C TRP A 76 18.42 7.17 12.60
N VAL A 77 17.45 7.72 13.34
CA VAL A 77 16.73 8.95 12.94
C VAL A 77 17.67 10.15 12.87
N GLU A 78 18.69 10.23 13.73
CA GLU A 78 19.68 11.31 13.68
C GLU A 78 20.45 11.33 12.34
N ALA A 79 20.71 10.17 11.73
CA ALA A 79 21.29 10.11 10.38
C ALA A 79 20.35 10.73 9.32
N GLU A 80 19.05 10.50 9.44
CA GLU A 80 18.05 11.07 8.52
C GLU A 80 17.88 12.57 8.68
N LEU A 81 17.99 13.07 9.92
CA LEU A 81 18.03 14.50 10.20
C LEU A 81 19.35 15.12 9.71
N TRP A 82 20.45 14.38 9.76
CA TRP A 82 21.73 14.80 9.17
C TRP A 82 21.61 14.97 7.66
N GLU A 83 20.98 14.01 6.97
CA GLU A 83 20.65 14.14 5.56
C GLU A 83 19.71 15.31 5.27
N THR A 84 18.71 15.57 6.11
CA THR A 84 17.82 16.74 5.98
C THR A 84 18.61 18.06 6.02
N VAL A 85 19.65 18.15 6.87
CA VAL A 85 20.56 19.31 6.91
C VAL A 85 21.38 19.42 5.62
N MET A 86 21.83 18.30 5.06
CA MET A 86 22.55 18.26 3.78
C MET A 86 21.67 18.73 2.62
N ASP A 87 20.41 18.29 2.56
CA ASP A 87 19.46 18.68 1.54
C ASP A 87 19.14 20.18 1.61
N ALA A 88 18.92 20.71 2.81
CA ALA A 88 18.77 22.15 3.02
C ALA A 88 20.04 22.95 2.62
N TYR A 89 21.24 22.42 2.87
CA TYR A 89 22.52 23.03 2.45
C TYR A 89 22.65 23.09 0.93
N LEU A 90 22.29 22.00 0.24
CA LEU A 90 22.34 21.92 -1.22
C LEU A 90 21.32 22.88 -1.85
N HIS A 91 20.13 22.99 -1.27
CA HIS A 91 19.06 23.86 -1.72
C HIS A 91 19.38 25.36 -1.55
N THR A 92 19.82 25.77 -0.36
CA THR A 92 19.85 27.20 -0.01
C THR A 92 20.83 28.02 -0.87
N ALA A 93 20.37 29.22 -1.25
CA ALA A 93 21.17 30.25 -1.90
C ALA A 93 21.61 31.36 -0.93
N ASP A 94 21.13 31.37 0.32
CA ASP A 94 21.55 32.31 1.38
C ASP A 94 22.96 31.94 1.86
N PRO A 95 24.01 32.75 1.60
CA PRO A 95 25.39 32.38 1.94
C PRO A 95 25.62 32.19 3.44
N ALA A 96 24.90 32.94 4.29
CA ALA A 96 25.06 32.85 5.74
C ALA A 96 24.45 31.55 6.27
N LEU A 97 23.22 31.22 5.82
CA LEU A 97 22.60 29.95 6.15
C LEU A 97 23.39 28.78 5.59
N LYS A 98 23.88 28.87 4.36
CA LYS A 98 24.70 27.84 3.72
C LYS A 98 25.96 27.53 4.53
N ALA A 99 26.65 28.55 5.03
CA ALA A 99 27.81 28.38 5.90
C ALA A 99 27.44 27.73 7.24
N GLN A 100 26.31 28.13 7.85
CA GLN A 100 25.81 27.53 9.10
C GLN A 100 25.48 26.05 8.93
N LEU A 101 24.71 25.69 7.89
CA LEU A 101 24.35 24.30 7.61
C LEU A 101 25.58 23.46 7.27
N ARG A 102 26.59 24.04 6.58
CA ARG A 102 27.86 23.34 6.33
C ARG A 102 28.57 22.98 7.64
N THR A 103 28.64 23.89 8.61
CA THR A 103 29.20 23.58 9.94
C THR A 103 28.31 22.57 10.68
N GLN A 104 27.00 22.68 10.56
CA GLN A 104 26.07 21.74 11.19
C GLN A 104 26.25 20.30 10.67
N ILE A 105 26.62 20.12 9.39
CA ILE A 105 26.99 18.80 8.83
C ILE A 105 28.15 18.19 9.62
N ASP A 106 29.16 18.97 10.00
CA ASP A 106 30.26 18.47 10.83
C ASP A 106 29.81 18.20 12.26
N ASP A 107 29.00 19.11 12.81
CA ASP A 107 28.57 19.06 14.19
C ASP A 107 27.71 17.82 14.50
N VAL A 108 26.73 17.49 13.65
CA VAL A 108 25.86 16.32 13.86
C VAL A 108 26.70 15.04 13.95
N PHE A 109 27.65 14.86 13.04
CA PHE A 109 28.55 13.70 13.06
C PHE A 109 29.42 13.68 14.33
N ASP A 110 30.03 14.82 14.69
CA ASP A 110 30.87 14.93 15.88
C ASP A 110 30.08 14.66 17.18
N GLY A 111 28.85 15.17 17.27
CA GLY A 111 27.94 14.96 18.40
C GLY A 111 27.55 13.49 18.56
N THR A 112 27.22 12.81 17.46
CA THR A 112 26.95 11.37 17.47
C THR A 112 28.18 10.57 17.86
N VAL A 113 29.36 10.89 17.32
CA VAL A 113 30.61 10.22 17.72
C VAL A 113 30.92 10.43 19.20
N ALA A 114 30.70 11.64 19.73
CA ALA A 114 30.90 11.94 21.15
C ALA A 114 29.96 11.11 22.05
N LYS A 115 28.75 10.82 21.58
CA LYS A 115 27.73 10.08 22.35
C LYS A 115 27.85 8.56 22.22
N TYR A 116 28.08 8.05 21.02
CA TYR A 116 28.04 6.61 20.70
C TYR A 116 29.42 5.99 20.46
N GLY A 117 30.49 6.80 20.47
CA GLY A 117 31.83 6.38 20.11
C GLY A 117 32.08 6.47 18.60
N ALA A 118 33.31 6.24 18.19
CA ALA A 118 33.75 6.36 16.80
C ALA A 118 33.55 5.09 15.97
N ASP A 119 33.14 3.97 16.57
CA ASP A 119 32.88 2.70 15.89
C ASP A 119 31.47 2.21 16.27
N TRP A 120 30.65 1.98 15.26
CA TRP A 120 29.22 1.66 15.39
C TRP A 120 28.92 0.21 15.00
N THR A 121 29.94 -0.60 14.70
CA THR A 121 29.79 -2.04 14.39
C THR A 121 29.34 -2.87 15.60
N ASN A 122 29.33 -2.27 16.79
CA ASN A 122 28.75 -2.83 18.01
C ASN A 122 27.23 -2.62 18.13
N ASN A 123 26.61 -1.81 17.26
CA ASN A 123 25.17 -1.69 17.20
C ASN A 123 24.60 -2.97 16.57
N HIS A 124 23.61 -3.59 17.22
CA HIS A 124 23.01 -4.83 16.78
C HIS A 124 22.16 -4.69 15.51
N PHE A 125 21.71 -3.47 15.21
CA PHE A 125 20.85 -3.13 14.07
C PHE A 125 21.71 -2.76 12.86
N ASN A 126 21.63 -3.56 11.79
CA ASN A 126 22.42 -3.31 10.58
C ASN A 126 21.89 -2.11 9.80
N ASP A 127 20.58 -1.88 9.82
CA ASP A 127 19.94 -0.70 9.23
C ASP A 127 20.45 0.58 9.88
N ASP A 128 20.50 0.67 11.22
CA ASP A 128 21.11 1.80 11.93
C ASP A 128 22.52 2.13 11.37
N ILE A 129 23.36 1.11 11.21
CA ILE A 129 24.73 1.26 10.67
C ILE A 129 24.69 1.73 9.21
N MET A 130 23.77 1.20 8.41
CA MET A 130 23.66 1.50 6.98
C MET A 130 23.12 2.90 6.71
N TRP A 131 22.16 3.41 7.49
CA TRP A 131 21.69 4.80 7.41
C TRP A 131 22.86 5.78 7.61
N TRP A 132 23.70 5.52 8.62
CA TRP A 132 24.90 6.30 8.86
C TRP A 132 25.98 6.13 7.79
N ALA A 133 26.13 4.94 7.19
CA ALA A 133 27.05 4.71 6.07
C ALA A 133 26.63 5.52 4.84
N MET A 134 25.33 5.51 4.52
CA MET A 134 24.73 6.27 3.43
C MET A 134 24.92 7.78 3.62
N ALA A 135 24.51 8.30 4.78
CA ALA A 135 24.66 9.71 5.13
C ALA A 135 26.13 10.15 5.11
N SER A 136 27.06 9.29 5.54
CA SER A 136 28.49 9.56 5.47
C SER A 136 29.00 9.65 4.02
N ALA A 137 28.50 8.82 3.10
CA ALA A 137 28.86 8.94 1.68
C ALA A 137 28.37 10.27 1.08
N ARG A 138 27.15 10.70 1.44
CA ARG A 138 26.60 12.02 1.05
C ARG A 138 27.39 13.17 1.66
N ALA A 139 27.75 13.09 2.95
CA ALA A 139 28.58 14.07 3.63
C ALA A 139 29.94 14.21 2.92
N TYR A 140 30.57 13.11 2.52
CA TYR A 140 31.81 13.18 1.73
C TYR A 140 31.60 13.89 0.39
N ALA A 141 30.53 13.57 -0.35
CA ALA A 141 30.24 14.22 -1.62
C ALA A 141 30.15 15.76 -1.47
N ILE A 142 29.59 16.24 -0.36
CA ILE A 142 29.44 17.68 -0.05
C ILE A 142 30.75 18.31 0.44
N THR A 143 31.41 17.66 1.40
CA THR A 143 32.49 18.26 2.20
C THR A 143 33.88 17.98 1.64
N GLN A 144 34.03 16.88 0.91
CA GLN A 144 35.30 16.28 0.49
C GLN A 144 36.24 15.94 1.66
N GLU A 145 35.71 15.78 2.88
CA GLU A 145 36.52 15.41 4.06
C GLU A 145 36.70 13.88 4.16
N PRO A 146 37.94 13.37 4.15
CA PRO A 146 38.21 11.92 4.10
C PRO A 146 37.56 11.09 5.21
N ARG A 147 37.38 11.67 6.40
CA ARG A 147 36.77 11.00 7.56
C ARG A 147 35.39 10.41 7.26
N TYR A 148 34.61 11.07 6.40
CA TYR A 148 33.29 10.60 6.02
C TYR A 148 33.34 9.44 5.03
N LEU A 149 34.23 9.51 4.03
CA LEU A 149 34.42 8.41 3.09
C LEU A 149 34.95 7.17 3.78
N GLU A 150 35.92 7.33 4.69
CA GLU A 150 36.46 6.23 5.49
C GLU A 150 35.36 5.52 6.27
N LYS A 151 34.46 6.28 6.91
CA LYS A 151 33.34 5.74 7.68
C LYS A 151 32.27 5.11 6.82
N ALA A 152 31.89 5.75 5.72
CA ALA A 152 30.94 5.22 4.75
C ALA A 152 31.38 3.84 4.24
N LYS A 153 32.64 3.72 3.79
CA LYS A 153 33.20 2.44 3.33
C LYS A 153 33.28 1.42 4.45
N TYR A 154 33.82 1.81 5.60
CA TYR A 154 34.01 0.90 6.73
C TYR A 154 32.69 0.25 7.19
N TYR A 155 31.64 1.05 7.36
CA TYR A 155 30.35 0.55 7.80
C TYR A 155 29.60 -0.22 6.72
N PHE A 156 29.63 0.25 5.46
CA PHE A 156 29.07 -0.51 4.35
C PHE A 156 29.73 -1.87 4.20
N ASP A 157 31.07 -1.92 4.17
CA ASP A 157 31.83 -3.16 3.99
C ASP A 157 31.58 -4.12 5.17
N PHE A 158 31.53 -3.62 6.42
CA PHE A 158 31.15 -4.46 7.56
C PHE A 158 29.79 -5.14 7.37
N VAL A 159 28.75 -4.37 7.07
CA VAL A 159 27.39 -4.91 6.93
C VAL A 159 27.30 -5.82 5.71
N TYR A 160 27.74 -5.36 4.54
CA TYR A 160 27.62 -6.14 3.30
C TYR A 160 28.45 -7.42 3.32
N ASP A 161 29.70 -7.38 3.78
CA ASP A 161 30.58 -8.56 3.75
C ASP A 161 30.26 -9.59 4.82
N THR A 162 29.60 -9.20 5.92
CA THR A 162 29.34 -10.11 7.04
C THR A 162 27.87 -10.48 7.24
N GLN A 163 26.94 -9.67 6.72
CA GLN A 163 25.49 -9.84 6.96
C GLN A 163 24.69 -10.15 5.69
N TRP A 164 25.29 -10.05 4.50
CA TRP A 164 24.72 -10.69 3.32
C TRP A 164 24.80 -12.21 3.47
N ASP A 165 23.67 -12.88 3.24
CA ASP A 165 23.58 -14.34 3.36
C ASP A 165 22.86 -14.96 2.16
N ASP A 166 23.48 -15.94 1.50
CA ASP A 166 22.88 -16.69 0.39
C ASP A 166 22.13 -17.95 0.86
N ALA A 167 22.30 -18.37 2.13
CA ALA A 167 21.72 -19.62 2.64
C ALA A 167 20.20 -19.52 2.82
N PHE A 168 19.72 -18.41 3.38
CA PHE A 168 18.30 -18.11 3.50
C PHE A 168 17.85 -17.18 2.36
N ALA A 169 16.74 -17.55 1.70
CA ALA A 169 16.10 -16.73 0.66
C ALA A 169 17.00 -16.37 -0.56
N GLY A 170 18.08 -17.12 -0.79
CA GLY A 170 18.95 -16.96 -1.97
C GLY A 170 19.75 -15.66 -2.00
N GLY A 171 19.81 -14.91 -0.90
CA GLY A 171 20.51 -13.62 -0.82
C GLY A 171 19.91 -12.70 0.25
N GLY A 172 20.35 -11.46 0.26
CA GLY A 172 19.84 -10.40 1.12
C GLY A 172 20.57 -10.27 2.46
N ILE A 173 20.44 -9.08 3.03
CA ILE A 173 21.11 -8.66 4.26
C ILE A 173 20.17 -8.86 5.45
N TRP A 174 20.67 -9.47 6.52
CA TRP A 174 19.96 -9.60 7.80
C TRP A 174 19.68 -8.24 8.44
N TRP A 175 18.53 -8.10 9.09
CA TRP A 175 18.19 -6.87 9.81
C TRP A 175 19.11 -6.62 11.00
N MET A 176 19.39 -7.66 11.78
CA MET A 176 20.29 -7.57 12.94
C MET A 176 21.54 -8.43 12.73
N ASN A 177 22.67 -8.01 13.31
CA ASN A 177 23.90 -8.82 13.31
C ASN A 177 24.01 -9.76 14.52
N SER A 178 23.13 -9.61 15.52
CA SER A 178 23.03 -10.51 16.67
C SER A 178 22.08 -11.69 16.44
N GLU A 179 20.99 -11.46 15.70
CA GLU A 179 19.90 -12.42 15.48
C GLU A 179 19.52 -12.41 14.00
N HIS A 180 19.37 -13.59 13.40
CA HIS A 180 19.16 -13.78 11.95
C HIS A 180 17.76 -14.31 11.66
N ASP A 181 16.74 -13.62 12.19
CA ASP A 181 15.33 -14.04 12.10
C ASP A 181 14.56 -13.38 10.94
N SER A 182 15.05 -12.25 10.41
CA SER A 182 14.41 -11.56 9.29
C SER A 182 15.38 -10.74 8.41
N LYS A 183 15.05 -10.64 7.13
CA LYS A 183 15.69 -9.74 6.15
C LYS A 183 14.69 -8.65 5.76
N ASN A 184 15.04 -7.38 5.97
CA ASN A 184 14.08 -6.27 5.92
C ASN A 184 14.38 -5.30 4.76
N ALA A 185 13.34 -4.63 4.26
CA ALA A 185 13.46 -3.55 3.29
C ALA A 185 14.27 -2.37 3.85
N CYS A 186 14.10 -2.07 5.14
CA CYS A 186 14.78 -0.99 5.87
C CYS A 186 16.29 -1.13 6.01
N ILE A 187 16.87 -2.28 5.66
CA ILE A 187 18.33 -2.45 5.54
C ILE A 187 18.74 -2.66 4.08
N ASN A 188 18.02 -3.48 3.32
CA ASN A 188 18.45 -3.88 1.99
C ASN A 188 18.40 -2.72 0.98
N PHE A 189 17.31 -1.95 0.92
CA PHE A 189 17.25 -0.84 -0.05
C PHE A 189 18.14 0.34 0.33
N PRO A 190 18.28 0.74 1.61
CA PRO A 190 19.33 1.68 2.02
C PRO A 190 20.74 1.20 1.71
N ALA A 191 21.03 -0.10 1.83
CA ALA A 191 22.33 -0.64 1.44
C ALA A 191 22.58 -0.50 -0.07
N ALA A 192 21.57 -0.80 -0.90
CA ALA A 192 21.69 -0.59 -2.33
C ALA A 192 21.92 0.90 -2.68
N GLU A 193 21.21 1.81 -1.99
CA GLU A 193 21.35 3.25 -2.18
C GLU A 193 22.70 3.79 -1.67
N ALA A 194 23.18 3.34 -0.51
CA ALA A 194 24.52 3.64 0.01
C ALA A 194 25.61 3.21 -0.98
N ALA A 195 25.45 2.04 -1.60
CA ALA A 195 26.36 1.53 -2.62
C ALA A 195 26.35 2.39 -3.90
N VAL A 196 25.19 2.94 -4.31
CA VAL A 196 25.11 3.94 -5.39
C VAL A 196 25.94 5.18 -5.04
N PHE A 197 25.78 5.74 -3.84
CA PHE A 197 26.55 6.92 -3.43
C PHE A 197 28.05 6.64 -3.32
N LEU A 198 28.43 5.47 -2.77
CA LEU A 198 29.82 5.04 -2.69
C LEU A 198 30.43 4.85 -4.08
N TYR A 199 29.71 4.26 -5.03
CA TYR A 199 30.17 4.20 -6.42
C TYR A 199 30.36 5.59 -7.01
N ASP A 200 29.44 6.52 -6.76
CA ASP A 200 29.55 7.88 -7.30
C ASP A 200 30.82 8.60 -6.87
N VAL A 201 31.23 8.45 -5.61
CA VAL A 201 32.38 9.16 -5.06
C VAL A 201 33.71 8.41 -5.23
N THR A 202 33.69 7.09 -5.42
CA THR A 202 34.91 6.26 -5.55
C THR A 202 35.19 5.76 -6.96
N LYS A 203 34.14 5.56 -7.77
CA LYS A 203 34.17 4.84 -9.05
C LYS A 203 34.69 3.39 -8.94
N ASP A 204 34.57 2.79 -7.76
CA ASP A 204 34.95 1.39 -7.53
C ASP A 204 33.79 0.45 -7.88
N ASP A 205 33.96 -0.34 -8.94
CA ASP A 205 32.94 -1.25 -9.49
C ASP A 205 32.39 -2.24 -8.45
N ARG A 206 33.11 -2.50 -7.36
CA ARG A 206 32.60 -3.32 -6.25
C ARG A 206 31.27 -2.79 -5.72
N TYR A 207 31.14 -1.47 -5.55
CA TYR A 207 29.92 -0.87 -5.01
C TYR A 207 28.78 -0.89 -6.03
N LEU A 208 29.06 -0.70 -7.33
CA LEU A 208 28.03 -0.85 -8.37
C LEU A 208 27.52 -2.31 -8.44
N GLN A 209 28.41 -3.29 -8.33
CA GLN A 209 28.05 -4.70 -8.29
C GLN A 209 27.21 -5.04 -7.05
N ALA A 210 27.58 -4.50 -5.88
CA ALA A 210 26.81 -4.67 -4.65
C ALA A 210 25.42 -4.02 -4.76
N ALA A 211 25.34 -2.78 -5.24
CA ALA A 211 24.07 -2.08 -5.46
C ALA A 211 23.12 -2.91 -6.34
N ASN A 212 23.61 -3.39 -7.48
CA ASN A 212 22.82 -4.22 -8.37
C ASN A 212 22.37 -5.54 -7.72
N ARG A 213 23.28 -6.24 -7.03
CA ARG A 213 22.98 -7.52 -6.37
C ARG A 213 21.90 -7.35 -5.30
N ILE A 214 22.06 -6.35 -4.44
CA ILE A 214 21.12 -6.09 -3.33
C ILE A 214 19.76 -5.67 -3.88
N TYR A 215 19.74 -4.74 -4.83
CA TYR A 215 18.49 -4.26 -5.42
C TYR A 215 17.74 -5.38 -6.16
N THR A 216 18.42 -6.18 -6.96
CA THR A 216 17.80 -7.27 -7.75
C THR A 216 17.19 -8.34 -6.84
N TRP A 217 17.91 -8.70 -5.76
CA TRP A 217 17.37 -9.59 -4.73
C TRP A 217 16.16 -8.96 -4.04
N GLY A 218 16.26 -7.71 -3.59
CA GLY A 218 15.19 -7.00 -2.90
C GLY A 218 13.94 -6.83 -3.77
N LYS A 219 14.10 -6.48 -5.04
CA LYS A 219 13.00 -6.43 -6.03
C LYS A 219 12.28 -7.77 -6.11
N THR A 220 13.03 -8.88 -6.15
CA THR A 220 12.43 -10.22 -6.27
C THR A 220 11.75 -10.66 -4.97
N MET A 221 12.39 -10.44 -3.82
CA MET A 221 11.99 -11.06 -2.55
C MET A 221 11.14 -10.15 -1.66
N LEU A 222 11.30 -8.83 -1.77
CA LEU A 222 10.68 -7.82 -0.93
C LEU A 222 9.74 -6.91 -1.73
N THR A 223 9.31 -7.31 -2.92
CA THR A 223 8.25 -6.60 -3.67
C THR A 223 7.28 -7.57 -4.34
N ASP A 224 6.14 -7.04 -4.79
CA ASP A 224 5.18 -7.76 -5.64
C ASP A 224 5.48 -7.64 -7.15
N GLY A 225 6.61 -7.04 -7.53
CA GLY A 225 6.98 -6.75 -8.93
C GLY A 225 6.18 -5.61 -9.59
N ASN A 226 5.18 -5.06 -8.89
CA ASN A 226 4.25 -4.04 -9.39
C ASN A 226 4.32 -2.73 -8.57
N GLY A 227 5.40 -2.57 -7.80
CA GLY A 227 5.73 -1.34 -7.08
C GLY A 227 5.37 -1.35 -5.60
N LYS A 228 4.73 -2.40 -5.06
CA LYS A 228 4.55 -2.55 -3.61
C LYS A 228 5.81 -3.14 -3.00
N VAL A 229 6.36 -2.47 -2.00
CA VAL A 229 7.51 -2.94 -1.22
C VAL A 229 7.00 -3.54 0.10
N TYR A 230 7.35 -4.78 0.37
CA TYR A 230 7.08 -5.46 1.63
C TYR A 230 8.04 -4.99 2.72
N ASP A 231 7.61 -5.04 3.98
CA ASP A 231 8.45 -4.60 5.09
C ASP A 231 9.64 -5.55 5.31
N ARG A 232 9.37 -6.87 5.35
CA ARG A 232 10.39 -7.88 5.64
C ARG A 232 10.03 -9.28 5.19
N LEU A 233 11.03 -10.14 5.22
CA LEU A 233 10.95 -11.58 5.05
C LEU A 233 11.43 -12.27 6.33
N GLU A 234 10.52 -12.92 7.03
CA GLU A 234 10.79 -13.65 8.28
C GLU A 234 11.12 -15.12 7.99
N VAL A 235 12.08 -15.69 8.72
CA VAL A 235 12.48 -17.11 8.58
C VAL A 235 11.30 -18.04 8.85
N ALA A 236 10.49 -17.73 9.87
CA ALA A 236 9.38 -18.59 10.29
C ALA A 236 8.10 -18.39 9.47
N ASN A 237 7.82 -17.17 9.02
CA ASN A 237 6.50 -16.78 8.52
C ASN A 237 6.50 -16.31 7.06
N GLY A 238 7.66 -16.25 6.40
CA GLY A 238 7.77 -15.72 5.05
C GLY A 238 7.58 -14.19 5.01
N THR A 239 7.07 -13.69 3.88
CA THR A 239 6.89 -12.26 3.65
C THR A 239 5.88 -11.67 4.63
N ALA A 240 6.28 -10.62 5.36
CA ALA A 240 5.49 -10.02 6.42
C ALA A 240 5.51 -8.48 6.36
N GLY A 241 4.47 -7.87 6.92
CA GLY A 241 4.31 -6.42 7.02
C GLY A 241 3.78 -5.74 5.75
N GLY A 242 3.10 -4.60 5.94
CA GLY A 242 2.56 -3.78 4.86
C GLY A 242 3.59 -2.79 4.30
N ALA A 243 3.26 -2.17 3.17
CA ALA A 243 4.08 -1.11 2.58
C ALA A 243 4.01 0.18 3.42
N THR A 244 5.15 0.85 3.51
CA THR A 244 5.39 2.07 4.31
C THR A 244 6.12 3.12 3.47
N HIS A 245 6.05 4.39 3.86
CA HIS A 245 6.65 5.48 3.08
C HIS A 245 8.15 5.32 2.90
N TYR A 246 8.89 5.02 3.96
CA TYR A 246 10.36 4.94 3.91
C TYR A 246 10.88 3.75 3.09
N ASN A 247 10.23 2.57 3.17
CA ASN A 247 10.60 1.40 2.36
C ASN A 247 10.31 1.64 0.86
N GLN A 248 9.19 2.29 0.52
CA GLN A 248 8.95 2.75 -0.86
C GLN A 248 10.01 3.75 -1.30
N GLY A 249 10.37 4.67 -0.41
CA GLY A 249 11.38 5.71 -0.64
C GLY A 249 12.71 5.11 -1.08
N THR A 250 13.34 4.30 -0.24
CA THR A 250 14.68 3.79 -0.55
C THR A 250 14.70 2.79 -1.69
N PHE A 251 13.60 2.06 -1.94
CA PHE A 251 13.44 1.30 -3.19
C PHE A 251 13.50 2.22 -4.42
N ILE A 252 12.73 3.32 -4.42
CA ILE A 252 12.72 4.32 -5.49
C ILE A 252 14.08 5.01 -5.64
N GLY A 253 14.74 5.31 -4.52
CA GLY A 253 16.08 5.91 -4.45
C GLY A 253 17.14 5.06 -5.12
N ALA A 254 17.28 3.83 -4.65
CA ALA A 254 18.21 2.85 -5.22
C ALA A 254 17.94 2.61 -6.71
N ALA A 255 16.68 2.47 -7.12
CA ALA A 255 16.28 2.31 -8.51
C ALA A 255 16.68 3.52 -9.38
N SER A 256 16.36 4.74 -8.94
CA SER A 256 16.70 5.98 -9.65
C SER A 256 18.22 6.16 -9.76
N GLY A 257 18.95 5.80 -8.70
CA GLY A 257 20.41 5.78 -8.67
C GLY A 257 21.01 4.78 -9.66
N LEU A 258 20.56 3.53 -9.64
CA LEU A 258 21.00 2.48 -10.57
C LEU A 258 20.68 2.83 -12.03
N TYR A 259 19.51 3.40 -12.31
CA TYR A 259 19.20 3.92 -13.64
C TYR A 259 20.22 4.96 -14.09
N ARG A 260 20.53 5.94 -13.25
CA ARG A 260 21.50 6.99 -13.57
C ARG A 260 22.90 6.44 -13.83
N LEU A 261 23.31 5.40 -13.10
CA LEU A 261 24.65 4.80 -13.22
C LEU A 261 24.78 3.86 -14.42
N THR A 262 23.72 3.13 -14.77
CA THR A 262 23.78 2.05 -15.78
C THR A 262 23.11 2.42 -17.11
N GLY A 263 22.16 3.36 -17.09
CA GLY A 263 21.27 3.67 -18.21
C GLY A 263 20.20 2.60 -18.47
N ASP A 264 20.08 1.56 -17.64
CA ASP A 264 19.13 0.47 -17.83
C ASP A 264 17.70 0.94 -17.48
N PRO A 265 16.78 1.07 -18.47
CA PRO A 265 15.45 1.63 -18.25
C PRO A 265 14.57 0.77 -17.33
N THR A 266 14.92 -0.49 -17.06
CA THR A 266 14.18 -1.35 -16.12
C THR A 266 14.14 -0.73 -14.72
N TYR A 267 15.24 -0.14 -14.24
CA TYR A 267 15.24 0.51 -12.92
C TYR A 267 14.37 1.77 -12.89
N LEU A 268 14.30 2.52 -14.00
CA LEU A 268 13.43 3.70 -14.07
C LEU A 268 11.95 3.30 -14.08
N ASP A 269 11.59 2.24 -14.79
CA ASP A 269 10.23 1.67 -14.77
C ASP A 269 9.83 1.20 -13.37
N ASP A 270 10.73 0.52 -12.65
CA ASP A 270 10.50 0.10 -11.27
C ASP A 270 10.21 1.28 -10.35
N ALA A 271 11.03 2.34 -10.44
CA ALA A 271 10.86 3.54 -9.64
C ALA A 271 9.52 4.23 -9.92
N VAL A 272 9.11 4.30 -11.20
CA VAL A 272 7.81 4.85 -11.61
C VAL A 272 6.65 4.01 -11.07
N LYS A 273 6.73 2.68 -11.14
CA LYS A 273 5.72 1.77 -10.57
C LYS A 273 5.57 1.94 -9.06
N ALA A 274 6.68 2.00 -8.33
CA ALA A 274 6.66 2.20 -6.88
C ALA A 274 6.15 3.59 -6.47
N ALA A 275 6.47 4.64 -7.24
CA ALA A 275 5.89 5.97 -7.02
C ALA A 275 4.38 5.99 -7.30
N ALA A 276 3.92 5.29 -8.35
CA ALA A 276 2.51 5.14 -8.67
C ALA A 276 1.75 4.35 -7.58
N TYR A 277 2.33 3.26 -7.06
CA TYR A 277 1.80 2.52 -5.92
C TYR A 277 1.65 3.44 -4.69
N THR A 278 2.72 4.18 -4.36
CA THR A 278 2.73 5.11 -3.23
C THR A 278 1.60 6.14 -3.33
N LYS A 279 1.45 6.78 -4.49
CA LYS A 279 0.39 7.77 -4.76
C LYS A 279 -1.03 7.18 -4.69
N ARG A 280 -1.19 5.88 -4.96
CA ARG A 280 -2.50 5.21 -4.97
C ARG A 280 -2.89 4.66 -3.60
N ASP A 281 -1.96 4.02 -2.90
CA ASP A 281 -2.26 3.19 -1.72
C ASP A 281 -1.73 3.77 -0.40
N LEU A 282 -0.76 4.68 -0.45
CA LEU A 282 -0.13 5.25 0.75
C LEU A 282 -0.55 6.71 0.99
N THR A 283 -1.74 7.06 0.51
CA THR A 283 -2.39 8.36 0.70
C THR A 283 -3.71 8.24 1.44
N ASP A 284 -4.18 9.33 2.02
CA ASP A 284 -5.55 9.49 2.47
C ASP A 284 -6.52 9.64 1.29
N GLU A 285 -7.80 9.85 1.60
CA GLU A 285 -8.88 10.02 0.62
C GLU A 285 -8.70 11.27 -0.28
N ASN A 286 -7.82 12.21 0.08
CA ASN A 286 -7.48 13.39 -0.73
C ASN A 286 -6.31 13.17 -1.67
N GLY A 287 -5.67 12.00 -1.61
CA GLY A 287 -4.37 11.79 -2.23
C GLY A 287 -3.24 12.49 -1.47
N LEU A 288 -3.42 12.90 -0.22
CA LEU A 288 -2.33 13.39 0.63
C LEU A 288 -1.59 12.20 1.24
N LEU A 289 -0.26 12.22 1.28
CA LEU A 289 0.51 11.19 1.96
C LEU A 289 0.01 11.01 3.40
N ARG A 290 -0.34 9.77 3.75
CA ARG A 290 -0.94 9.46 5.05
C ARG A 290 0.01 9.76 6.22
N PHE A 291 -0.52 9.84 7.42
CA PHE A 291 0.29 9.83 8.64
C PHE A 291 0.45 8.39 9.12
N GLU A 292 1.70 7.92 9.27
CA GLU A 292 2.00 6.53 9.66
C GLU A 292 2.27 6.37 11.17
N GLY A 293 1.99 7.40 11.98
CA GLY A 293 1.93 7.28 13.44
C GLY A 293 0.77 6.38 13.92
N PRO A 294 0.78 5.91 15.17
CA PRO A 294 1.60 6.39 16.29
C PRO A 294 2.97 5.71 16.40
N ASN A 295 3.27 4.73 15.54
CA ASN A 295 4.58 4.08 15.53
C ASN A 295 5.69 5.14 15.38
N GLY A 296 6.60 5.14 16.35
CA GLY A 296 7.64 6.17 16.50
C GLY A 296 8.60 6.24 15.33
N ASP A 297 8.84 5.13 14.64
CA ASP A 297 9.75 5.05 13.50
C ASP A 297 9.06 5.47 12.20
N LEU A 298 7.79 5.10 12.02
CA LEU A 298 7.06 5.36 10.78
C LEU A 298 6.54 6.81 10.67
N LYS A 299 6.26 7.49 11.79
CA LYS A 299 5.62 8.82 11.79
C LYS A 299 6.38 9.90 10.98
N GLY A 300 7.70 9.78 10.87
CA GLY A 300 8.55 10.66 10.04
C GLY A 300 8.98 10.06 8.70
N GLY A 301 8.51 8.86 8.33
CA GLY A 301 8.93 8.15 7.11
C GLY A 301 8.70 8.92 5.79
N LYS A 302 7.84 9.95 5.79
CA LYS A 302 7.68 10.88 4.66
C LYS A 302 8.98 11.59 4.29
N THR A 303 9.87 11.84 5.25
CA THR A 303 11.18 12.48 5.01
C THR A 303 12.00 11.66 4.02
N ILE A 304 12.21 10.37 4.30
CA ILE A 304 12.93 9.44 3.41
C ILE A 304 12.22 9.30 2.07
N LEU A 305 10.89 9.17 2.07
CA LEU A 305 10.11 9.03 0.84
C LEU A 305 10.30 10.22 -0.11
N ILE A 306 10.16 11.44 0.42
CA ILE A 306 10.18 12.66 -0.38
C ILE A 306 11.56 12.91 -0.98
N ARG A 307 12.63 12.70 -0.20
CA ARG A 307 14.01 12.75 -0.68
C ARG A 307 14.19 11.88 -1.93
N ASN A 308 13.72 10.65 -1.85
CA ASN A 308 13.87 9.67 -2.91
C ASN A 308 12.96 9.91 -4.12
N LEU A 309 11.74 10.42 -3.91
CA LEU A 309 10.88 10.86 -5.00
C LEU A 309 11.48 12.05 -5.76
N ALA A 310 12.29 12.89 -5.12
CA ALA A 310 13.04 13.94 -5.79
C ALA A 310 14.15 13.38 -6.70
N TYR A 311 14.84 12.31 -6.28
CA TYR A 311 15.79 11.60 -7.15
C TYR A 311 15.11 11.02 -8.41
N LEU A 312 13.90 10.46 -8.25
CA LEU A 312 13.11 9.99 -9.38
C LEU A 312 12.71 11.14 -10.32
N LEU A 313 12.27 12.28 -9.77
CA LEU A 313 11.95 13.45 -10.59
C LEU A 313 13.16 13.90 -11.42
N GLU A 314 14.36 13.91 -10.84
CA GLU A 314 15.59 14.24 -11.55
C GLU A 314 15.91 13.21 -12.66
N ALA A 315 15.80 11.92 -12.37
CA ALA A 315 16.00 10.85 -13.35
C ALA A 315 15.01 10.92 -14.54
N LEU A 316 13.80 11.45 -14.30
CA LEU A 316 12.77 11.64 -15.33
C LEU A 316 12.96 12.92 -16.17
N LYS A 317 13.71 13.93 -15.69
CA LYS A 317 13.90 15.21 -16.42
C LYS A 317 14.44 15.06 -17.85
N PRO A 318 15.46 14.22 -18.14
CA PRO A 318 16.00 14.09 -19.49
C PRO A 318 15.14 13.23 -20.43
N GLN A 319 14.09 12.55 -19.92
CA GLN A 319 13.30 11.63 -20.73
C GLN A 319 12.39 12.35 -21.72
N THR A 320 12.32 11.83 -22.95
CA THR A 320 11.45 12.34 -24.01
C THR A 320 10.29 11.40 -24.35
N ASP A 321 10.27 10.19 -23.78
CA ASP A 321 9.15 9.25 -23.95
C ASP A 321 7.87 9.82 -23.32
N GLY A 322 6.75 9.75 -24.04
CA GLY A 322 5.49 10.34 -23.61
C GLY A 322 4.98 9.80 -22.27
N SER A 323 5.23 8.52 -21.96
CA SER A 323 4.82 7.89 -20.71
C SER A 323 5.61 8.42 -19.51
N TYR A 324 6.94 8.53 -19.63
CA TYR A 324 7.79 9.10 -18.59
C TYR A 324 7.58 10.60 -18.41
N VAL A 325 7.33 11.34 -19.50
CA VAL A 325 6.98 12.77 -19.42
C VAL A 325 5.67 12.97 -18.66
N GLN A 326 4.66 12.14 -18.93
CA GLN A 326 3.39 12.16 -18.19
C GLN A 326 3.59 11.78 -16.72
N ALA A 327 4.29 10.68 -16.44
CA ALA A 327 4.57 10.22 -15.08
C ALA A 327 5.28 11.31 -14.26
N ARG A 328 6.27 12.01 -14.85
CA ARG A 328 6.95 13.15 -14.23
C ARG A 328 6.00 14.30 -13.91
N GLY A 329 5.11 14.64 -14.85
CA GLY A 329 4.09 15.68 -14.65
C GLY A 329 3.15 15.33 -13.49
N ASP A 330 2.56 14.15 -13.55
CA ASP A 330 1.59 13.65 -12.57
C ASP A 330 2.20 13.47 -11.17
N LEU A 331 3.48 13.08 -11.10
CA LEU A 331 4.23 12.95 -9.85
C LEU A 331 4.55 14.33 -9.27
N ALA A 332 5.10 15.24 -10.07
CA ALA A 332 5.49 16.56 -9.60
C ALA A 332 4.29 17.41 -9.16
N ASP A 333 3.15 17.32 -9.84
CA ASP A 333 1.94 18.04 -9.46
C ASP A 333 1.33 17.49 -8.15
N TRP A 334 1.38 16.16 -7.97
CA TRP A 334 0.96 15.51 -6.72
C TRP A 334 1.88 15.83 -5.54
N LEU A 335 3.19 15.86 -5.77
CA LEU A 335 4.17 16.25 -4.74
C LEU A 335 4.05 17.73 -4.37
N ALA A 336 3.77 18.61 -5.34
CA ALA A 336 3.50 20.01 -5.06
C ALA A 336 2.23 20.20 -4.23
N PHE A 337 1.16 19.44 -4.53
CA PHE A 337 -0.05 19.41 -3.69
C PHE A 337 0.26 19.01 -2.24
N ASN A 338 1.07 17.96 -2.05
CA ASN A 338 1.48 17.50 -0.74
C ASN A 338 2.30 18.55 0.03
N ALA A 339 3.34 19.11 -0.60
CA ALA A 339 4.22 20.11 0.00
C ALA A 339 3.46 21.41 0.34
N GLU A 340 2.60 21.90 -0.56
CA GLU A 340 1.78 23.09 -0.29
C GLU A 340 0.79 22.85 0.85
N THR A 341 0.15 21.68 0.89
CA THR A 341 -0.78 21.33 1.97
C THR A 341 -0.05 21.27 3.32
N ALA A 342 1.10 20.59 3.38
CA ALA A 342 1.94 20.54 4.57
C ALA A 342 2.35 21.94 5.04
N TRP A 343 2.91 22.75 4.14
CA TRP A 343 3.39 24.09 4.48
C TRP A 343 2.28 25.06 4.88
N SER A 344 1.08 24.89 4.32
CA SER A 344 -0.11 25.66 4.71
C SER A 344 -0.55 25.39 6.16
N ASN A 345 -0.17 24.24 6.71
CA ASN A 345 -0.49 23.78 8.05
C ASN A 345 0.64 23.99 9.08
N ARG A 346 1.64 24.83 8.77
CA ARG A 346 2.68 25.22 9.74
C ARG A 346 2.11 26.02 10.90
N ASN A 347 2.70 25.90 12.08
CA ASN A 347 2.36 26.72 13.24
C ASN A 347 2.95 28.15 13.12
N PRO A 348 2.66 29.07 14.05
CA PRO A 348 3.20 30.43 14.04
C PRO A 348 4.73 30.52 14.08
N ASP A 349 5.41 29.50 14.63
CA ASP A 349 6.88 29.41 14.69
C ASP A 349 7.49 28.83 13.41
N GLY A 350 6.67 28.42 12.44
CA GLY A 350 7.12 27.86 11.15
C GLY A 350 7.36 26.34 11.15
N VAL A 351 6.94 25.62 12.21
CA VAL A 351 7.06 24.15 12.32
C VAL A 351 5.77 23.48 11.81
N VAL A 352 5.91 22.44 11.00
CA VAL A 352 4.80 21.61 10.51
C VAL A 352 4.84 20.26 11.21
N ASP A 353 3.71 19.74 11.68
CA ASP A 353 3.64 18.36 12.20
C ASP A 353 3.54 17.34 11.05
N GLY A 354 3.96 16.10 11.28
CA GLY A 354 3.93 15.01 10.29
C GLY A 354 2.53 14.59 9.86
N ASN A 355 1.47 14.93 10.59
CA ASN A 355 0.10 14.83 10.10
C ASN A 355 -0.23 16.00 9.16
N TRP A 356 0.24 15.94 7.91
CA TRP A 356 0.05 17.02 6.93
C TRP A 356 -1.42 17.34 6.62
N ALA A 357 -2.36 16.45 6.91
CA ALA A 357 -3.80 16.70 6.74
C ALA A 357 -4.35 17.70 7.75
N GLY A 358 -3.62 17.89 8.87
CA GLY A 358 -4.00 18.78 9.95
C GLY A 358 -2.93 19.77 10.33
N GLN A 359 -3.36 20.82 11.04
CA GLN A 359 -2.49 21.79 11.67
C GLN A 359 -2.61 21.63 13.18
N LEU A 360 -1.52 21.22 13.85
CA LEU A 360 -1.38 21.43 15.28
C LEU A 360 -0.97 22.89 15.51
N LEU A 361 -1.78 23.67 16.22
CA LEU A 361 -1.53 25.10 16.46
C LEU A 361 -0.68 25.36 17.71
N ALA A 362 -0.79 24.50 18.71
CA ALA A 362 -0.04 24.57 19.96
C ALA A 362 0.03 23.16 20.57
N GLY A 363 1.15 22.82 21.20
CA GLY A 363 1.36 21.46 21.73
C GLY A 363 2.85 21.12 21.82
N THR A 364 3.15 19.83 21.80
CA THR A 364 4.52 19.31 21.67
C THR A 364 4.72 18.89 20.22
N TYR A 365 5.77 19.36 19.56
CA TYR A 365 6.16 18.93 18.21
C TYR A 365 7.34 17.99 18.32
N GLU A 366 7.44 17.02 17.42
CA GLU A 366 8.50 16.03 17.39
C GLU A 366 9.38 16.22 16.16
N SER A 367 10.70 16.16 16.34
CA SER A 367 11.65 16.44 15.25
C SER A 367 11.51 15.46 14.09
N TRP A 368 11.27 14.18 14.35
CA TRP A 368 11.10 13.18 13.29
C TRP A 368 9.81 13.38 12.48
N SER A 369 8.69 13.60 13.17
CA SER A 369 7.40 13.90 12.54
C SER A 369 7.48 15.17 11.67
N ALA A 370 8.16 16.20 12.18
CA ALA A 370 8.23 17.51 11.54
C ALA A 370 9.23 17.61 10.36
N SER A 371 10.21 16.71 10.27
CA SER A 371 11.28 16.80 9.26
C SER A 371 10.76 16.65 7.83
N GLY A 372 9.67 15.92 7.61
CA GLY A 372 9.16 15.65 6.27
C GLY A 372 8.76 16.92 5.50
N ALA A 373 8.23 17.93 6.18
CA ALA A 373 7.87 19.19 5.53
C ALA A 373 9.11 20.02 5.17
N VAL A 374 10.15 19.98 6.01
CA VAL A 374 11.45 20.63 5.73
C VAL A 374 12.09 19.98 4.51
N GLU A 375 12.09 18.65 4.46
CA GLU A 375 12.61 17.87 3.34
C GLU A 375 11.85 18.24 2.04
N ALA A 376 10.51 18.20 2.06
CA ALA A 376 9.68 18.51 0.91
C ALA A 376 9.96 19.90 0.31
N LEU A 377 10.15 20.91 1.15
CA LEU A 377 10.47 22.25 0.69
C LEU A 377 11.92 22.36 0.16
N SER A 378 12.83 21.52 0.66
CA SER A 378 14.25 21.56 0.30
C SER A 378 14.54 20.84 -1.02
N VAL A 379 13.84 19.74 -1.32
CA VAL A 379 14.15 18.91 -2.50
C VAL A 379 13.17 19.03 -3.66
N LEU A 380 11.97 19.58 -3.44
CA LEU A 380 10.96 19.72 -4.49
C LEU A 380 10.96 21.13 -5.10
N GLU A 381 10.66 21.20 -6.40
CA GLU A 381 10.50 22.49 -7.07
C GLU A 381 9.11 23.09 -6.75
N PRO A 382 9.03 24.38 -6.39
CA PRO A 382 7.77 25.09 -6.23
C PRO A 382 6.86 24.98 -7.44
N ARG A 383 5.62 24.53 -7.23
CA ARG A 383 4.54 24.58 -8.22
C ARG A 383 3.25 25.05 -7.60
N THR A 384 2.41 25.66 -8.43
CA THR A 384 1.10 26.12 -7.98
C THR A 384 0.20 24.91 -7.76
N ALA A 385 -0.21 24.69 -6.52
CA ALA A 385 -1.15 23.65 -6.15
C ALA A 385 -2.34 24.23 -5.40
N GLN A 386 -3.49 23.57 -5.49
CA GLN A 386 -4.68 23.92 -4.73
C GLN A 386 -4.80 22.99 -3.54
N VAL A 387 -4.76 23.54 -2.32
CA VAL A 387 -5.08 22.77 -1.11
C VAL A 387 -6.54 22.34 -1.16
N ARG A 388 -6.79 21.06 -0.88
CA ARG A 388 -8.12 20.41 -0.92
C ARG A 388 -8.30 19.59 0.34
N TYR A 389 -9.54 19.55 0.85
CA TYR A 389 -9.93 18.71 1.98
C TYR A 389 -11.09 17.81 1.55
N ALA A 390 -11.08 16.55 1.98
CA ALA A 390 -12.07 15.57 1.58
C ALA A 390 -13.42 15.92 2.19
N ASP A 391 -14.48 15.63 1.44
CA ASP A 391 -15.82 15.59 2.01
C ASP A 391 -15.89 14.44 3.01
N LYS A 392 -16.19 14.77 4.27
CA LYS A 392 -16.36 13.78 5.33
C LYS A 392 -17.85 13.51 5.53
N ASN A 393 -18.21 12.23 5.57
CA ASN A 393 -19.57 11.84 5.95
C ASN A 393 -19.70 11.84 7.49
N PRO A 394 -20.49 12.75 8.10
CA PRO A 394 -20.62 12.89 9.55
C PRO A 394 -21.29 11.70 10.23
N PHE A 395 -21.99 10.85 9.47
CA PHE A 395 -22.73 9.70 9.99
C PHE A 395 -21.87 8.44 10.12
N ASN A 396 -20.67 8.46 9.53
CA ASN A 396 -19.66 7.44 9.77
C ASN A 396 -18.89 7.76 11.07
N ARG A 397 -18.23 6.74 11.64
CA ARG A 397 -17.28 6.96 12.73
C ARG A 397 -16.17 7.90 12.25
N MET A 398 -16.02 9.02 12.93
CA MET A 398 -14.94 9.98 12.73
C MET A 398 -13.94 9.84 13.86
N GLU A 399 -12.74 9.38 13.52
CA GLU A 399 -11.63 9.28 14.45
C GLU A 399 -11.23 10.69 14.92
N ALA A 400 -11.16 10.89 16.24
CA ALA A 400 -10.96 12.23 16.80
C ALA A 400 -9.57 12.79 16.44
N GLU A 401 -8.59 11.91 16.30
CA GLU A 401 -7.23 12.20 15.88
C GLU A 401 -7.10 12.68 14.42
N LYS A 402 -8.14 12.48 13.58
CA LYS A 402 -8.18 12.94 12.17
C LYS A 402 -8.64 14.39 12.03
N TYR A 403 -8.30 15.24 12.98
CA TYR A 403 -8.62 16.67 12.93
C TYR A 403 -7.81 17.38 11.82
N ASN A 404 -8.40 18.43 11.26
CA ASN A 404 -7.73 19.34 10.34
C ASN A 404 -7.09 20.54 11.06
N ILE A 405 -7.61 20.95 12.23
CA ILE A 405 -6.99 21.98 13.08
C ILE A 405 -7.12 21.55 14.54
N GLY A 406 -6.02 21.52 15.28
CA GLY A 406 -5.99 21.11 16.68
C GLY A 406 -5.25 22.11 17.55
N SER A 407 -5.67 22.26 18.81
CA SER A 407 -5.01 23.15 19.75
C SER A 407 -4.88 22.52 21.13
N GLY A 408 -3.64 22.22 21.54
CA GLY A 408 -3.24 21.99 22.94
C GLY A 408 -3.22 20.55 23.43
N PHE A 409 -3.91 19.63 22.77
CA PHE A 409 -3.95 18.20 23.13
C PHE A 409 -2.74 17.43 22.58
N VAL A 410 -2.62 16.16 22.98
CA VAL A 410 -1.62 15.21 22.47
C VAL A 410 -2.29 14.02 21.80
N MET A 411 -1.55 13.35 20.92
CA MET A 411 -1.96 12.11 20.27
C MET A 411 -1.37 10.96 21.08
N GLU A 412 -2.20 10.03 21.56
CA GLU A 412 -1.76 8.89 22.37
C GLU A 412 -2.53 7.62 22.01
N ASP A 413 -1.98 6.46 22.37
CA ASP A 413 -2.62 5.17 22.13
C ASP A 413 -3.91 5.02 22.97
N SER A 414 -4.91 4.37 22.40
CA SER A 414 -6.16 4.08 23.08
C SER A 414 -6.26 2.61 23.47
N THR A 415 -6.72 2.33 24.70
CA THR A 415 -7.11 0.96 25.07
C THR A 415 -8.39 0.49 24.38
N ASP A 416 -9.12 1.41 23.73
CA ASP A 416 -10.41 1.19 23.08
C ASP A 416 -10.28 1.26 21.54
N GLY A 417 -9.06 1.18 20.99
CA GLY A 417 -8.82 1.15 19.55
C GLY A 417 -7.46 1.72 19.11
N THR A 418 -7.52 2.64 18.15
CA THR A 418 -6.40 3.28 17.44
C THR A 418 -5.72 4.35 18.30
N ILE A 419 -5.65 5.58 17.80
CA ILE A 419 -5.15 6.76 18.50
C ILE A 419 -6.34 7.53 19.10
N GLN A 420 -6.10 8.32 20.14
CA GLN A 420 -7.09 9.24 20.73
C GLN A 420 -6.51 10.64 20.93
N LEU A 421 -7.40 11.62 21.13
CA LEU A 421 -7.03 12.93 21.66
C LEU A 421 -6.91 12.83 23.19
N GLY A 422 -5.68 12.93 23.68
CA GLY A 422 -5.32 12.89 25.09
C GLY A 422 -4.98 14.27 25.66
N GLY A 423 -5.01 14.37 27.00
CA GLY A 423 -4.58 15.58 27.72
C GLY A 423 -5.47 16.81 27.47
N ILE A 424 -6.74 16.61 27.10
CA ILE A 424 -7.69 17.69 26.79
C ILE A 424 -7.94 18.55 28.04
N GLN A 425 -7.79 19.86 27.90
CA GLN A 425 -8.04 20.87 28.92
C GLN A 425 -9.07 21.92 28.43
N PRO A 426 -9.69 22.69 29.34
CA PRO A 426 -10.61 23.76 28.96
C PRO A 426 -9.97 24.79 28.00
N GLY A 427 -10.69 25.13 26.94
CA GLY A 427 -10.28 26.10 25.92
C GLY A 427 -9.53 25.49 24.73
N MET A 428 -9.23 24.19 24.77
CA MET A 428 -8.71 23.44 23.62
C MET A 428 -9.84 23.12 22.62
N TYR A 429 -9.49 22.85 21.36
CA TYR A 429 -10.46 22.48 20.33
C TYR A 429 -9.84 21.64 19.22
N ALA A 430 -10.67 20.83 18.57
CA ALA A 430 -10.36 20.09 17.35
C ALA A 430 -11.38 20.47 16.25
N ALA A 431 -10.91 20.76 15.04
CA ALA A 431 -11.75 21.13 13.90
C ALA A 431 -11.62 20.12 12.76
N TYR A 432 -12.75 19.81 12.12
CA TYR A 432 -12.86 18.85 11.02
C TYR A 432 -13.49 19.58 9.82
N ARG A 433 -12.72 19.75 8.75
CA ARG A 433 -13.15 20.49 7.57
C ARG A 433 -14.03 19.67 6.64
N ASN A 434 -14.87 20.35 5.85
CA ASN A 434 -15.69 19.76 4.79
C ASN A 434 -16.58 18.58 5.25
N VAL A 435 -17.25 18.70 6.37
CA VAL A 435 -18.20 17.70 6.86
C VAL A 435 -19.55 17.91 6.15
N ASP A 436 -19.97 16.94 5.34
CA ASP A 436 -21.18 17.01 4.52
C ASP A 436 -22.38 16.29 5.17
N PHE A 437 -23.26 17.07 5.79
CA PHE A 437 -24.48 16.57 6.43
C PHE A 437 -25.60 16.21 5.44
N GLY A 438 -25.40 16.49 4.15
CA GLY A 438 -26.40 16.30 3.11
C GLY A 438 -27.69 17.09 3.38
N ALA A 439 -28.74 16.73 2.65
CA ALA A 439 -30.06 17.37 2.81
C ALA A 439 -30.87 16.85 4.00
N GLY A 440 -30.60 15.61 4.46
CA GLY A 440 -31.31 14.99 5.59
C GLY A 440 -30.89 15.52 6.96
N GLY A 441 -29.64 16.00 7.05
CA GLY A 441 -29.08 16.65 8.22
C GLY A 441 -28.84 15.76 9.43
N ALA A 442 -28.13 16.29 10.43
CA ALA A 442 -27.93 15.64 11.72
C ALA A 442 -28.94 16.11 12.76
N LYS A 443 -29.32 15.20 13.66
CA LYS A 443 -30.20 15.45 14.81
C LYS A 443 -29.50 15.21 16.15
N GLY A 444 -28.48 14.35 16.17
CA GLY A 444 -27.75 14.05 17.39
C GLY A 444 -26.27 13.82 17.14
N PHE A 445 -25.56 13.62 18.25
CA PHE A 445 -24.12 13.49 18.32
C PHE A 445 -23.76 12.45 19.38
N ILE A 446 -22.79 11.60 19.04
CA ILE A 446 -22.24 10.57 19.91
C ILE A 446 -20.73 10.78 19.97
N ALA A 447 -20.15 10.75 21.17
CA ALA A 447 -18.71 10.77 21.38
C ALA A 447 -18.28 9.64 22.31
N ARG A 448 -17.27 8.88 21.89
CA ARG A 448 -16.62 7.84 22.69
C ARG A 448 -15.49 8.48 23.51
N ALA A 449 -15.71 8.62 24.80
CA ALA A 449 -14.79 9.35 25.69
C ALA A 449 -14.56 8.62 27.02
N ALA A 450 -13.42 8.90 27.66
CA ALA A 450 -13.06 8.38 28.97
C ALA A 450 -12.59 9.52 29.88
N SER A 451 -12.99 9.51 31.15
CA SER A 451 -12.58 10.52 32.12
C SER A 451 -12.38 9.92 33.50
N ALA A 452 -11.20 10.17 34.09
CA ALA A 452 -10.93 9.88 35.50
C ALA A 452 -11.37 11.00 36.45
N THR A 453 -11.91 12.11 35.91
CA THR A 453 -12.34 13.29 36.66
C THR A 453 -13.87 13.42 36.61
N GLY A 454 -14.43 14.61 36.88
CA GLY A 454 -15.85 14.88 36.70
C GLY A 454 -16.29 14.97 35.23
N GLY A 455 -15.36 14.91 34.28
CA GLY A 455 -15.63 15.02 32.85
C GLY A 455 -15.57 16.45 32.32
N GLY A 456 -16.26 16.70 31.21
CA GLY A 456 -16.17 17.94 30.43
C GLY A 456 -17.37 18.17 29.52
N ASN A 457 -17.34 19.27 28.75
CA ASN A 457 -18.32 19.50 27.70
C ASN A 457 -17.63 19.59 26.34
N ILE A 458 -18.29 19.05 25.31
CA ILE A 458 -17.96 19.25 23.91
C ILE A 458 -19.03 20.20 23.33
N GLU A 459 -18.67 21.45 23.07
CA GLU A 459 -19.51 22.33 22.27
C GLU A 459 -19.29 21.99 20.79
N ILE A 460 -20.36 21.69 20.07
CA ILE A 460 -20.33 21.46 18.62
C ILE A 460 -20.65 22.80 17.94
N ARG A 461 -19.66 23.36 17.25
CA ARG A 461 -19.74 24.65 16.56
C ARG A 461 -19.49 24.49 15.06
N LEU A 462 -20.09 25.36 14.27
CA LEU A 462 -19.93 25.36 12.81
C LEU A 462 -19.04 26.52 12.36
N ASP A 463 -18.19 26.23 11.38
CA ASP A 463 -17.40 27.14 10.54
C ASP A 463 -16.30 27.95 11.26
N ALA A 464 -16.37 28.11 12.59
CA ALA A 464 -15.36 28.78 13.42
C ALA A 464 -15.39 28.27 14.88
N PRO A 465 -14.28 28.39 15.66
CA PRO A 465 -14.27 28.00 17.08
C PRO A 465 -15.21 28.86 17.95
N ASP A 466 -15.58 30.05 17.50
CA ASP A 466 -16.59 30.94 18.08
C ASP A 466 -17.86 31.05 17.20
N GLY A 467 -17.99 30.18 16.18
CA GLY A 467 -19.12 30.15 15.27
C GLY A 467 -20.42 29.63 15.91
N PRO A 468 -21.51 29.50 15.12
CA PRO A 468 -22.81 29.05 15.62
C PRO A 468 -22.69 27.72 16.37
N LYS A 469 -23.15 27.70 17.63
CA LYS A 469 -23.21 26.47 18.42
C LYS A 469 -24.49 25.72 18.10
N VAL A 470 -24.34 24.48 17.64
CA VAL A 470 -25.44 23.61 17.21
C VAL A 470 -25.66 22.43 18.17
N GLY A 471 -24.82 22.30 19.19
CA GLY A 471 -25.00 21.32 20.24
C GLY A 471 -24.02 21.51 21.38
N THR A 472 -24.35 20.95 22.53
CA THR A 472 -23.41 20.75 23.63
C THR A 472 -23.60 19.34 24.14
N LEU A 473 -22.53 18.53 24.09
CA LEU A 473 -22.51 17.21 24.67
C LEU A 473 -21.80 17.27 26.03
N ASN A 474 -22.47 16.78 27.07
CA ASN A 474 -21.84 16.58 28.38
C ASN A 474 -21.18 15.20 28.43
N VAL A 475 -19.87 15.17 28.67
CA VAL A 475 -19.10 13.96 28.97
C VAL A 475 -18.95 13.86 30.47
N GLN A 476 -19.50 12.81 31.08
CA GLN A 476 -19.42 12.58 32.53
C GLN A 476 -18.15 11.82 32.90
N GLY A 477 -17.79 11.84 34.19
CA GLY A 477 -16.76 10.97 34.74
C GLY A 477 -17.07 9.49 34.51
N THR A 478 -16.14 8.76 33.89
CA THR A 478 -16.32 7.34 33.54
C THR A 478 -15.56 6.39 34.49
N GLY A 479 -14.89 6.95 35.50
CA GLY A 479 -14.15 6.21 36.52
C GLY A 479 -12.71 5.85 36.14
N GLY A 480 -12.19 6.34 35.02
CA GLY A 480 -10.79 6.14 34.61
C GLY A 480 -10.46 6.67 33.22
N TRP A 481 -9.18 6.97 32.95
CA TRP A 481 -8.71 7.50 31.66
C TRP A 481 -8.82 6.52 30.48
N ASN A 482 -9.00 5.23 30.79
CA ASN A 482 -9.14 4.13 29.84
C ASN A 482 -10.53 3.47 29.89
N ASN A 483 -11.45 4.01 30.71
CA ASN A 483 -12.81 3.50 30.82
C ASN A 483 -13.70 4.26 29.84
N PHE A 484 -13.74 3.82 28.59
CA PHE A 484 -14.51 4.52 27.56
C PHE A 484 -16.01 4.23 27.67
N SER A 485 -16.81 5.29 27.54
CA SER A 485 -18.27 5.22 27.39
C SER A 485 -18.74 6.16 26.28
N ASP A 486 -19.94 5.89 25.76
CA ASP A 486 -20.56 6.73 24.75
C ASP A 486 -21.37 7.83 25.45
N ALA A 487 -20.93 9.08 25.29
CA ALA A 487 -21.74 10.23 25.61
C ALA A 487 -22.63 10.55 24.41
N VAL A 488 -23.94 10.70 24.63
CA VAL A 488 -24.92 10.96 23.57
C VAL A 488 -25.72 12.22 23.87
N GLY A 489 -26.11 12.95 22.81
CA GLY A 489 -26.89 14.17 22.95
C GLY A 489 -27.58 14.58 21.67
N LEU A 490 -28.69 15.31 21.81
CA LEU A 490 -29.35 15.98 20.70
C LEU A 490 -28.62 17.29 20.34
N LEU A 491 -28.59 17.59 19.06
CA LEU A 491 -28.12 18.89 18.57
C LEU A 491 -29.17 19.95 18.90
N THR A 492 -28.81 20.87 19.79
CA THR A 492 -29.65 22.00 20.22
C THR A 492 -28.84 23.28 20.22
N ASP A 493 -29.50 24.38 19.85
CA ASP A 493 -28.88 25.71 19.89
C ASP A 493 -28.77 26.24 21.34
N ASP A 494 -28.20 27.43 21.52
CA ASP A 494 -28.05 28.09 22.82
C ASP A 494 -29.39 28.35 23.55
N GLN A 495 -30.51 28.30 22.84
CA GLN A 495 -31.87 28.46 23.38
C GLN A 495 -32.55 27.11 23.67
N GLY A 496 -31.83 25.99 23.49
CA GLY A 496 -32.33 24.64 23.69
C GLY A 496 -33.29 24.16 22.60
N GLN A 497 -33.36 24.86 21.45
CA GLN A 497 -34.19 24.44 20.32
C GLN A 497 -33.42 23.43 19.45
N PRO A 498 -34.09 22.45 18.83
CA PRO A 498 -33.44 21.49 17.93
C PRO A 498 -32.69 22.18 16.79
N SER A 499 -31.41 21.87 16.65
CA SER A 499 -30.58 22.32 15.53
C SER A 499 -30.69 21.33 14.37
N VAL A 500 -31.00 21.83 13.17
CA VAL A 500 -30.96 21.04 11.93
C VAL A 500 -29.73 21.45 11.15
N VAL A 501 -28.68 20.63 11.22
CA VAL A 501 -27.42 20.87 10.53
C VAL A 501 -27.46 20.17 9.18
N THR A 502 -27.41 20.91 8.07
CA THR A 502 -27.50 20.39 6.69
C THR A 502 -26.41 21.01 5.82
N GLY A 503 -26.08 20.36 4.70
CA GLY A 503 -25.02 20.84 3.80
C GLY A 503 -23.62 20.67 4.38
N LYS A 504 -22.65 21.38 3.80
CA LYS A 504 -21.22 21.26 4.12
C LYS A 504 -20.79 22.35 5.11
N HIS A 505 -20.13 21.93 6.18
CA HIS A 505 -19.59 22.80 7.23
C HIS A 505 -18.20 22.36 7.68
N ASP A 506 -17.43 23.28 8.23
CA ASP A 506 -16.32 22.91 9.12
C ASP A 506 -16.89 22.71 10.53
N VAL A 507 -16.63 21.55 11.15
CA VAL A 507 -17.12 21.23 12.50
C VAL A 507 -16.01 21.46 13.51
N TYR A 508 -16.28 22.30 14.50
CA TYR A 508 -15.39 22.56 15.64
C TYR A 508 -15.96 21.88 16.89
N LEU A 509 -15.14 21.00 17.48
CA LEU A 509 -15.36 20.45 18.82
C LEU A 509 -14.58 21.31 19.80
N VAL A 510 -15.27 22.17 20.55
CA VAL A 510 -14.65 23.08 21.53
C VAL A 510 -14.83 22.52 22.93
N PHE A 511 -13.72 22.26 23.60
CA PHE A 511 -13.69 21.61 24.90
C PHE A 511 -13.82 22.66 26.00
N THR A 512 -14.95 22.64 26.70
CA THR A 512 -15.28 23.68 27.69
C THR A 512 -15.36 23.13 29.11
N LYS A 513 -15.23 24.09 30.03
CA LYS A 513 -14.79 23.87 31.40
C LYS A 513 -15.82 23.13 32.28
N THR A 514 -15.29 22.20 33.07
CA THR A 514 -15.83 21.76 34.37
C THR A 514 -14.84 22.18 35.48
N ASN A 515 -15.02 21.78 36.73
CA ASN A 515 -14.11 22.19 37.80
C ASN A 515 -12.70 21.56 37.70
N ASP A 516 -12.47 20.66 36.74
CA ASP A 516 -11.22 19.90 36.58
C ASP A 516 -10.28 20.50 35.52
N GLN A 517 -8.97 20.31 35.72
CA GLN A 517 -7.93 20.75 34.76
C GLN A 517 -7.89 19.86 33.51
N TYR A 518 -8.09 18.56 33.67
CA TYR A 518 -8.11 17.57 32.60
C TYR A 518 -9.54 17.02 32.47
N LEU A 519 -10.09 17.09 31.25
CA LEU A 519 -11.51 16.86 31.02
C LEU A 519 -11.82 15.40 30.72
N PHE A 520 -11.31 14.88 29.60
CA PHE A 520 -11.52 13.51 29.11
C PHE A 520 -10.54 13.21 27.98
N ASN A 521 -10.36 11.94 27.67
CA ASN A 521 -9.76 11.47 26.41
C ASN A 521 -10.89 11.22 25.41
N LEU A 522 -10.71 11.61 24.15
CA LEU A 522 -11.70 11.46 23.08
C LEU A 522 -11.13 10.55 21.98
N ASN A 523 -11.77 9.40 21.77
CA ASN A 523 -11.34 8.41 20.78
C ASN A 523 -11.99 8.70 19.41
N TRP A 524 -13.32 8.65 19.34
CA TRP A 524 -14.05 8.94 18.11
C TRP A 524 -15.40 9.61 18.40
N PHE A 525 -15.99 10.18 17.36
CA PHE A 525 -17.35 10.72 17.41
C PHE A 525 -18.10 10.43 16.11
N LYS A 526 -19.42 10.59 16.13
CA LYS A 526 -20.25 10.61 14.92
C LYS A 526 -21.51 11.43 15.17
N PHE A 527 -22.09 11.93 14.09
CA PHE A 527 -23.44 12.48 14.10
C PHE A 527 -24.45 11.39 13.77
N THR A 528 -25.71 11.62 14.14
CA THR A 528 -26.81 10.71 13.88
C THR A 528 -27.95 11.42 13.16
N THR A 529 -28.58 10.74 12.21
CA THR A 529 -29.82 11.20 11.56
C THR A 529 -31.06 10.92 12.43
N THR A 530 -30.91 10.05 13.41
CA THR A 530 -31.89 9.72 14.45
C THR A 530 -31.48 10.35 15.78
N ASP A 531 -32.39 10.26 16.74
CA ASP A 531 -32.19 10.72 18.10
C ASP A 531 -31.36 9.67 18.88
N PRO A 532 -30.08 9.94 19.21
CA PRO A 532 -29.20 8.98 19.85
C PRO A 532 -29.48 8.86 21.35
N THR A 533 -30.40 9.66 21.89
CA THR A 533 -30.88 9.53 23.28
C THR A 533 -31.95 8.46 23.42
N ARG A 534 -32.47 7.95 22.29
CA ARG A 534 -33.41 6.82 22.28
C ARG A 534 -32.69 5.52 22.58
N THR A 535 -33.41 4.62 23.21
CA THR A 535 -32.90 3.34 23.67
C THR A 535 -32.60 2.43 22.48
N ASP A 536 -31.31 2.21 22.23
CA ASP A 536 -30.83 1.24 21.26
C ASP A 536 -31.28 -0.18 21.67
N ALA A 537 -31.95 -0.90 20.77
CA ALA A 537 -32.37 -2.28 21.00
C ALA A 537 -31.20 -3.20 21.39
N TYR A 538 -30.01 -2.91 20.87
CA TYR A 538 -28.83 -3.75 21.08
C TYR A 538 -28.07 -3.40 22.37
N ALA A 539 -28.54 -2.41 23.12
CA ALA A 539 -28.05 -2.11 24.46
C ALA A 539 -28.64 -3.08 25.50
N ARG A 540 -27.89 -3.34 26.57
CA ARG A 540 -28.39 -4.08 27.73
C ARG A 540 -29.38 -3.21 28.51
N LEU A 541 -30.66 -3.55 28.42
CA LEU A 541 -31.78 -2.84 29.03
C LEU A 541 -32.15 -3.44 30.37
N LYS A 542 -32.10 -2.64 31.44
CA LYS A 542 -32.60 -3.06 32.76
C LYS A 542 -34.12 -3.23 32.70
N ALA A 543 -34.62 -4.41 33.08
CA ALA A 543 -36.02 -4.74 32.93
C ALA A 543 -36.94 -3.94 33.87
N GLY A 544 -36.48 -3.58 35.06
CA GLY A 544 -37.24 -2.68 35.93
C GLY A 544 -37.32 -1.22 35.44
N ASN A 545 -36.63 -0.85 34.35
CA ASN A 545 -36.75 0.48 33.74
C ASN A 545 -37.81 0.47 32.63
N TYR A 546 -38.97 -0.14 32.89
CA TYR A 546 -40.12 -0.11 32.00
C TYR A 546 -40.83 1.25 32.07
N ASP A 547 -41.44 1.64 30.96
CA ASP A 547 -42.27 2.84 30.83
C ASP A 547 -43.72 2.62 31.27
N ASP A 548 -44.19 1.38 31.23
CA ASP A 548 -45.51 0.93 31.70
C ASP A 548 -45.49 -0.58 32.02
N ALA A 549 -46.36 -1.05 32.90
CA ALA A 549 -46.48 -2.46 33.24
C ALA A 549 -47.81 -2.82 33.92
N ALA A 550 -48.23 -4.10 33.79
CA ALA A 550 -49.34 -4.65 34.55
C ALA A 550 -49.08 -6.10 34.98
N GLY A 551 -49.56 -6.47 36.17
CA GLY A 551 -49.47 -7.85 36.69
C GLY A 551 -48.07 -8.25 37.15
N LEU A 552 -47.18 -7.31 37.44
CA LEU A 552 -45.82 -7.56 37.92
C LEU A 552 -45.38 -6.51 38.95
N GLY A 553 -44.38 -6.86 39.75
CA GLY A 553 -43.69 -6.00 40.70
C GLY A 553 -42.30 -5.60 40.20
N LYS A 554 -41.71 -4.60 40.87
CA LYS A 554 -40.32 -4.19 40.71
C LYS A 554 -39.61 -4.27 42.05
N ASN A 555 -38.54 -5.04 42.10
CA ASN A 555 -37.70 -5.12 43.28
C ASN A 555 -37.03 -3.77 43.58
N ALA A 556 -37.17 -3.28 44.81
CA ALA A 556 -36.70 -1.94 45.20
C ALA A 556 -35.17 -1.82 45.31
N GLU A 557 -34.47 -2.91 45.60
CA GLU A 557 -33.02 -2.92 45.86
C GLU A 557 -32.21 -3.08 44.57
N PHE A 558 -32.66 -3.95 43.68
CA PHE A 558 -31.92 -4.35 42.48
C PHE A 558 -32.61 -3.96 41.17
N GLY A 559 -33.87 -3.56 41.21
CA GLY A 559 -34.60 -3.08 40.04
C GLY A 559 -34.91 -4.14 38.98
N PHE A 560 -35.01 -5.42 39.36
CA PHE A 560 -35.55 -6.48 38.50
C PHE A 560 -37.08 -6.58 38.64
N LEU A 561 -37.73 -7.23 37.67
CA LEU A 561 -39.15 -7.56 37.69
C LEU A 561 -39.39 -8.83 38.50
N ASP A 562 -40.36 -8.79 39.40
CA ASP A 562 -40.79 -9.91 40.23
C ASP A 562 -42.32 -9.99 40.32
N GLY A 563 -42.86 -10.98 41.05
CA GLY A 563 -44.31 -11.10 41.27
C GLY A 563 -45.13 -11.20 39.97
N ILE A 564 -44.52 -11.71 38.89
CA ILE A 564 -45.09 -11.70 37.53
C ILE A 564 -46.24 -12.71 37.43
N THR A 565 -47.48 -12.26 37.22
CA THR A 565 -48.65 -13.15 36.99
C THR A 565 -48.74 -13.61 35.53
N ASN A 566 -49.48 -14.67 35.26
CA ASN A 566 -49.72 -15.14 33.89
C ASN A 566 -50.43 -14.06 33.05
N GLY A 567 -49.84 -13.69 31.92
CA GLY A 567 -50.32 -12.60 31.07
C GLY A 567 -49.89 -11.20 31.50
N ALA A 568 -49.04 -11.09 32.53
CA ALA A 568 -48.39 -9.82 32.88
C ALA A 568 -47.53 -9.29 31.74
N HIS A 569 -47.26 -7.99 31.75
CA HIS A 569 -46.40 -7.36 30.74
C HIS A 569 -45.60 -6.16 31.26
N ALA A 570 -44.45 -5.93 30.63
CA ALA A 570 -43.64 -4.71 30.76
C ALA A 570 -43.47 -4.06 29.39
N VAL A 571 -43.56 -2.72 29.35
CA VAL A 571 -43.50 -1.91 28.12
C VAL A 571 -42.25 -1.05 28.12
N TYR A 572 -41.53 -1.03 27.01
CA TYR A 572 -40.37 -0.18 26.77
C TYR A 572 -40.62 0.61 25.49
N ARG A 573 -40.73 1.92 25.59
CA ARG A 573 -41.16 2.79 24.49
C ARG A 573 -39.99 3.21 23.63
N GLY A 574 -40.25 3.29 22.32
CA GLY A 574 -39.31 3.85 21.35
C GLY A 574 -37.97 3.12 21.25
N ILE A 575 -37.97 1.79 21.41
CA ILE A 575 -36.80 0.95 21.18
C ILE A 575 -36.45 0.98 19.69
N ASP A 576 -35.23 1.37 19.35
CA ASP A 576 -34.76 1.44 17.96
C ASP A 576 -34.03 0.16 17.57
N PHE A 577 -34.70 -0.67 16.76
CA PHE A 577 -34.14 -1.90 16.19
C PHE A 577 -33.36 -1.68 14.89
N GLY A 578 -33.20 -0.45 14.42
CA GLY A 578 -32.44 -0.14 13.20
C GLY A 578 -32.88 -0.98 12.00
N ALA A 579 -31.97 -1.81 11.49
CA ALA A 579 -32.20 -2.65 10.31
C ALA A 579 -32.95 -3.98 10.58
N GLY A 580 -33.02 -4.43 11.84
CA GLY A 580 -33.62 -5.73 12.21
C GLY A 580 -32.90 -6.41 13.38
N ALA A 581 -33.62 -6.97 14.36
CA ALA A 581 -33.07 -7.87 15.38
C ALA A 581 -33.47 -9.34 15.14
N ALA A 582 -32.48 -10.23 15.16
CA ALA A 582 -32.65 -11.66 14.92
C ALA A 582 -32.70 -12.50 16.21
N GLY A 583 -32.40 -11.93 17.36
CA GLY A 583 -32.48 -12.62 18.65
C GLY A 583 -32.60 -11.66 19.83
N ALA A 584 -33.01 -12.20 20.98
CA ALA A 584 -33.16 -11.49 22.26
C ALA A 584 -32.61 -12.35 23.40
N THR A 585 -31.88 -11.74 24.32
CA THR A 585 -31.35 -12.39 25.54
C THR A 585 -31.99 -11.76 26.78
N PHE A 586 -32.38 -12.59 27.75
CA PHE A 586 -33.08 -12.21 28.97
C PHE A 586 -32.37 -12.78 30.21
N HIS A 587 -31.93 -11.94 31.15
CA HIS A 587 -31.39 -12.37 32.43
C HIS A 587 -32.50 -12.65 33.43
N VAL A 588 -32.78 -13.92 33.68
CA VAL A 588 -33.96 -14.39 34.41
C VAL A 588 -33.62 -15.34 35.54
N ALA A 589 -34.48 -15.38 36.56
CA ALA A 589 -34.53 -16.46 37.55
C ALA A 589 -35.92 -17.08 37.53
N SER A 590 -36.08 -18.37 37.84
CA SER A 590 -37.40 -19.01 37.85
C SER A 590 -37.48 -20.15 38.87
N GLY A 591 -38.68 -20.32 39.45
CA GLY A 591 -38.97 -21.41 40.37
C GLY A 591 -39.14 -22.77 39.67
N SER A 592 -40.15 -23.55 40.09
CA SER A 592 -40.35 -24.92 39.63
C SER A 592 -41.14 -25.08 38.32
N GLN A 593 -41.69 -24.00 37.77
CA GLN A 593 -42.61 -24.05 36.61
C GLN A 593 -42.00 -23.49 35.32
N GLY A 594 -41.25 -22.38 35.39
CA GLY A 594 -40.79 -21.66 34.19
C GLY A 594 -41.96 -21.05 33.40
N GLY A 595 -41.72 -20.70 32.13
CA GLY A 595 -42.73 -20.08 31.28
C GLY A 595 -42.17 -19.62 29.94
N THR A 596 -42.75 -18.58 29.35
CA THR A 596 -42.22 -17.93 28.15
C THR A 596 -42.27 -16.40 28.25
N ILE A 597 -41.40 -15.74 27.50
CA ILE A 597 -41.45 -14.31 27.22
C ILE A 597 -41.79 -14.12 25.75
N GLU A 598 -42.96 -13.56 25.45
CA GLU A 598 -43.31 -13.10 24.11
C GLU A 598 -42.78 -11.67 23.93
N VAL A 599 -41.99 -11.44 22.89
CA VAL A 599 -41.55 -10.11 22.46
C VAL A 599 -42.55 -9.60 21.43
N ARG A 600 -43.41 -8.65 21.84
CA ARG A 600 -44.44 -8.04 20.99
C ARG A 600 -44.10 -6.59 20.64
N LEU A 601 -44.57 -6.14 19.49
CA LEU A 601 -44.31 -4.81 18.96
C LEU A 601 -45.61 -3.98 18.90
N ASP A 602 -45.53 -2.72 19.33
CA ASP A 602 -46.54 -1.66 19.20
C ASP A 602 -47.90 -1.91 19.89
N GLY A 603 -48.02 -2.97 20.69
CA GLY A 603 -49.20 -3.24 21.51
C GLY A 603 -49.26 -4.66 22.06
N LEU A 604 -50.13 -4.88 23.05
CA LEU A 604 -50.39 -6.20 23.62
C LEU A 604 -51.00 -7.19 22.60
N ASP A 605 -51.80 -6.69 21.67
CA ASP A 605 -52.34 -7.46 20.54
C ASP A 605 -51.50 -7.31 19.26
N GLY A 606 -50.34 -6.65 19.36
CA GLY A 606 -49.45 -6.40 18.23
C GLY A 606 -48.67 -7.63 17.76
N PRO A 607 -47.91 -7.52 16.65
CA PRO A 607 -47.13 -8.62 16.09
C PRO A 607 -46.12 -9.18 17.10
N VAL A 608 -46.07 -10.52 17.21
CA VAL A 608 -45.02 -11.21 17.97
C VAL A 608 -43.77 -11.28 17.10
N ALA A 609 -42.68 -10.68 17.57
CA ALA A 609 -41.35 -10.78 16.98
C ALA A 609 -40.69 -12.12 17.34
N GLY A 610 -40.92 -12.65 18.54
CA GLY A 610 -40.49 -14.00 18.91
C GLY A 610 -40.99 -14.40 20.29
N THR A 611 -40.85 -15.70 20.60
CA THR A 611 -41.20 -16.29 21.89
C THR A 611 -39.99 -17.01 22.42
N VAL A 612 -39.58 -16.65 23.64
CA VAL A 612 -38.41 -17.23 24.31
C VAL A 612 -38.87 -18.12 25.45
N ASP A 613 -38.49 -19.40 25.39
CA ASP A 613 -38.84 -20.39 26.41
C ASP A 613 -37.92 -20.25 27.63
N ILE A 614 -38.52 -20.18 28.81
CA ILE A 614 -37.82 -20.00 30.08
C ILE A 614 -37.99 -21.28 30.90
N PRO A 615 -36.93 -22.07 31.11
CA PRO A 615 -37.02 -23.33 31.83
C PRO A 615 -37.31 -23.10 33.32
N ALA A 616 -37.74 -24.16 34.01
CA ALA A 616 -37.83 -24.19 35.47
C ALA A 616 -36.42 -24.31 36.07
N LEU A 617 -35.86 -23.20 36.58
CA LEU A 617 -34.52 -23.14 37.14
C LEU A 617 -34.46 -23.64 38.59
N GLY A 618 -35.62 -23.82 39.22
CA GLY A 618 -35.78 -24.44 40.54
C GLY A 618 -35.44 -23.52 41.72
N THR A 619 -35.02 -22.28 41.47
CA THR A 619 -34.67 -21.31 42.52
C THR A 619 -34.82 -19.88 42.01
N TRP A 620 -35.25 -18.98 42.90
CA TRP A 620 -35.42 -17.56 42.64
C TRP A 620 -34.12 -16.76 42.81
N ASP A 621 -33.10 -17.37 43.41
CA ASP A 621 -31.83 -16.71 43.74
C ASP A 621 -30.75 -16.91 42.68
N LYS A 622 -31.02 -17.73 41.64
CA LYS A 622 -30.07 -18.03 40.56
C LYS A 622 -30.54 -17.40 39.25
N TRP A 623 -29.78 -16.40 38.81
CA TRP A 623 -30.04 -15.67 37.57
C TRP A 623 -29.26 -16.22 36.38
N VAL A 624 -29.90 -16.30 35.21
CA VAL A 624 -29.37 -16.91 33.98
C VAL A 624 -29.81 -16.16 32.72
N ASP A 625 -28.93 -16.04 31.73
CA ASP A 625 -29.19 -15.31 30.47
C ASP A 625 -29.84 -16.18 29.39
N ILE A 626 -31.16 -16.30 29.31
CA ILE A 626 -31.80 -17.11 28.27
C ILE A 626 -31.91 -16.33 26.96
N MET A 627 -31.42 -16.90 25.85
CA MET A 627 -31.57 -16.33 24.51
C MET A 627 -32.67 -17.03 23.71
N GLY A 628 -33.41 -16.26 22.90
CA GLY A 628 -34.32 -16.80 21.88
C GLY A 628 -34.26 -16.03 20.57
N ASN A 629 -34.75 -16.64 19.50
CA ASN A 629 -34.75 -16.08 18.16
C ASN A 629 -35.92 -15.09 17.97
N LEU A 630 -35.68 -14.07 17.15
CA LEU A 630 -36.69 -13.12 16.69
C LEU A 630 -36.81 -13.14 15.16
N ASP A 631 -37.99 -12.75 14.67
CA ASP A 631 -38.26 -12.40 13.28
C ASP A 631 -37.70 -11.01 12.99
N ASP A 632 -36.53 -10.98 12.36
CA ASP A 632 -35.78 -9.78 11.97
C ASP A 632 -36.48 -8.92 10.92
N THR A 633 -37.53 -9.44 10.27
CA THR A 633 -38.39 -8.65 9.38
C THR A 633 -39.44 -7.83 10.13
N ARG A 634 -39.77 -8.24 11.36
CA ARG A 634 -40.74 -7.55 12.23
C ARG A 634 -40.06 -6.64 13.22
N ALA A 635 -39.00 -7.10 13.88
CA ALA A 635 -38.24 -6.31 14.84
C ALA A 635 -37.28 -5.34 14.13
N LYS A 636 -37.82 -4.37 13.38
CA LYS A 636 -37.05 -3.43 12.53
C LYS A 636 -37.58 -2.01 12.66
N GLY A 637 -36.69 -1.03 12.79
CA GLY A 637 -37.07 0.36 13.03
C GLY A 637 -37.51 0.60 14.48
N ILE A 638 -38.29 1.64 14.73
CA ILE A 638 -38.62 2.09 16.08
C ILE A 638 -39.96 1.50 16.51
N HIS A 639 -39.97 0.80 17.64
CA HIS A 639 -41.15 0.14 18.19
C HIS A 639 -41.27 0.33 19.69
N ASP A 640 -42.51 0.31 20.17
CA ASP A 640 -42.77 0.06 21.59
C ASP A 640 -42.71 -1.47 21.81
N VAL A 641 -41.82 -1.91 22.68
CA VAL A 641 -41.61 -3.33 22.98
C VAL A 641 -42.45 -3.73 24.19
N TYR A 642 -43.29 -4.73 24.00
CA TYR A 642 -44.09 -5.38 25.03
C TYR A 642 -43.49 -6.75 25.32
N LEU A 643 -42.89 -6.91 26.50
CA LEU A 643 -42.53 -8.22 27.01
C LEU A 643 -43.75 -8.80 27.72
N VAL A 644 -44.36 -9.84 27.16
CA VAL A 644 -45.55 -10.50 27.73
C VAL A 644 -45.16 -11.85 28.31
N PHE A 645 -45.43 -12.04 29.59
CA PHE A 645 -45.01 -13.21 30.35
C PHE A 645 -46.12 -14.25 30.40
N ARG A 646 -45.83 -15.50 30.01
CA ARG A 646 -46.77 -16.62 30.07
C ARG A 646 -46.26 -17.70 31.01
N GLY A 647 -47.12 -18.17 31.91
CA GLY A 647 -46.85 -19.34 32.73
C GLY A 647 -46.89 -20.63 31.94
N ALA A 648 -46.02 -21.59 32.30
CA ALA A 648 -46.21 -22.97 31.88
C ALA A 648 -47.60 -23.46 32.33
N ASN A 649 -48.42 -23.96 31.39
CA ASN A 649 -49.82 -24.35 31.62
C ASN A 649 -50.72 -23.24 32.22
N GLY A 650 -50.36 -21.97 32.06
CA GLY A 650 -51.11 -20.83 32.58
C GLY A 650 -50.89 -20.52 34.07
N SER A 651 -49.81 -21.02 34.67
CA SER A 651 -49.43 -20.73 36.06
C SER A 651 -48.95 -19.28 36.28
N ASP A 652 -49.21 -18.71 37.45
CA ASP A 652 -48.58 -17.45 37.86
C ASP A 652 -47.12 -17.69 38.28
N TYR A 653 -46.32 -16.62 38.23
CA TYR A 653 -44.90 -16.58 38.62
C TYR A 653 -43.99 -17.44 37.72
N PRO A 654 -43.95 -17.18 36.40
CA PRO A 654 -43.08 -17.94 35.50
C PRO A 654 -41.60 -17.66 35.73
N LEU A 655 -41.24 -16.41 36.10
CA LEU A 655 -39.86 -15.94 36.23
C LEU A 655 -39.78 -14.58 36.94
N ASN A 656 -38.57 -14.20 37.34
CA ASN A 656 -38.12 -12.83 37.56
C ASN A 656 -37.21 -12.42 36.40
N LEU A 657 -37.21 -11.14 36.00
CA LEU A 657 -36.41 -10.64 34.87
C LEU A 657 -35.60 -9.41 35.30
N ASP A 658 -34.28 -9.45 35.13
CA ASP A 658 -33.40 -8.36 35.56
C ASP A 658 -33.00 -7.41 34.44
N TRP A 659 -32.54 -7.96 33.31
CA TRP A 659 -32.21 -7.19 32.11
C TRP A 659 -32.45 -8.01 30.84
N PHE A 660 -32.50 -7.34 29.70
CA PHE A 660 -32.57 -7.97 28.38
C PHE A 660 -31.81 -7.16 27.33
N THR A 661 -31.49 -7.76 26.18
CA THR A 661 -30.85 -7.08 25.03
C THR A 661 -31.27 -7.77 23.74
N PHE A 662 -31.27 -7.05 22.63
CA PHE A 662 -31.46 -7.63 21.30
C PHE A 662 -30.13 -7.85 20.58
N SER A 663 -30.12 -8.65 19.50
CA SER A 663 -28.93 -8.93 18.70
C SER A 663 -29.23 -9.08 17.21
N THR A 664 -28.26 -8.74 16.37
CA THR A 664 -28.31 -8.89 14.89
C THR A 664 -27.74 -10.23 14.41
N VAL A 665 -27.06 -10.98 15.27
CA VAL A 665 -26.20 -12.11 14.87
C VAL A 665 -27.01 -13.40 14.69
N LYS A 666 -27.08 -13.89 13.44
CA LYS A 666 -27.33 -15.30 13.12
C LYS A 666 -25.96 -16.01 12.99
N GLY A 667 -25.67 -17.02 13.81
CA GLY A 667 -24.41 -17.78 13.70
C GLY A 667 -24.40 -18.78 12.54
N GLN A 668 -23.23 -19.15 12.01
CA GLN A 668 -23.08 -20.35 11.19
C GLN A 668 -23.16 -21.59 12.10
N ALA A 669 -23.88 -22.63 11.66
CA ALA A 669 -24.03 -23.86 12.44
C ALA A 669 -22.69 -24.58 12.60
N ARG A 670 -22.37 -24.96 13.83
CA ARG A 670 -21.18 -25.70 14.21
C ARG A 670 -21.60 -27.11 14.64
N ASP A 671 -21.01 -28.14 14.08
CA ASP A 671 -21.32 -29.52 14.48
C ASP A 671 -20.72 -29.82 15.86
N ALA A 672 -21.57 -30.19 16.84
CA ALA A 672 -21.13 -30.56 18.19
C ALA A 672 -20.20 -31.79 18.22
N TYR A 673 -20.31 -32.67 17.23
CA TYR A 673 -19.54 -33.92 17.13
C TYR A 673 -18.20 -33.75 16.40
N GLY A 674 -17.99 -32.60 15.76
CA GLY A 674 -16.73 -32.27 15.08
C GLY A 674 -15.62 -31.81 16.04
N LYS A 675 -14.47 -31.46 15.46
CA LYS A 675 -13.39 -30.75 16.16
C LYS A 675 -13.76 -29.27 16.30
N LEU A 676 -13.95 -28.80 17.53
CA LEU A 676 -14.21 -27.38 17.82
C LEU A 676 -12.93 -26.78 18.42
N GLU A 677 -12.32 -25.84 17.68
CA GLU A 677 -11.16 -25.08 18.17
C GLU A 677 -11.61 -24.13 19.29
N ALA A 678 -10.93 -24.16 20.43
CA ALA A 678 -11.35 -23.43 21.61
C ALA A 678 -11.08 -21.93 21.49
N GLU A 679 -10.02 -21.55 20.79
CA GLU A 679 -9.72 -20.17 20.44
C GLU A 679 -10.77 -19.58 19.48
N ASN A 680 -11.54 -20.41 18.75
CA ASN A 680 -12.61 -19.98 17.87
C ASN A 680 -13.95 -19.76 18.61
N TYR A 681 -13.89 -19.15 19.79
CA TYR A 681 -15.08 -18.71 20.52
C TYR A 681 -15.78 -17.55 19.80
N THR A 682 -17.09 -17.42 20.02
CA THR A 682 -17.87 -16.26 19.57
C THR A 682 -17.62 -15.04 20.46
N THR A 683 -17.59 -15.24 21.77
CA THR A 683 -17.14 -14.25 22.76
C THR A 683 -16.53 -14.98 23.96
N ALA A 684 -15.71 -14.30 24.74
CA ALA A 684 -15.08 -14.86 25.92
C ALA A 684 -14.77 -13.75 26.93
N VAL A 685 -14.60 -14.13 28.20
CA VAL A 685 -14.21 -13.21 29.28
C VAL A 685 -13.02 -13.79 30.03
N ALA A 686 -12.04 -12.92 30.32
CA ALA A 686 -10.85 -13.23 31.10
C ALA A 686 -10.03 -14.42 30.55
N VAL A 687 -10.02 -14.59 29.23
CA VAL A 687 -9.14 -15.51 28.49
C VAL A 687 -8.55 -14.78 27.28
N GLY A 688 -7.33 -15.13 26.91
CA GLY A 688 -6.64 -14.64 25.73
C GLY A 688 -6.39 -15.74 24.70
N ARG A 689 -5.63 -15.42 23.65
CA ARG A 689 -5.07 -16.39 22.71
C ARG A 689 -3.56 -16.30 22.76
N GLU A 690 -2.89 -17.44 22.70
CA GLU A 690 -1.44 -17.51 22.56
C GLU A 690 -1.07 -18.54 21.47
N ASN A 691 0.11 -18.35 20.88
CA ASN A 691 0.71 -19.28 19.93
C ASN A 691 1.89 -19.98 20.61
N GLY A 692 1.94 -21.30 20.51
CA GLY A 692 3.05 -22.10 21.04
C GLY A 692 2.86 -23.59 20.85
N GLY A 693 3.91 -24.40 20.96
CA GLY A 693 3.80 -25.85 20.75
C GLY A 693 3.23 -26.29 19.39
N GLY A 694 3.28 -25.43 18.36
CA GLY A 694 2.75 -25.71 17.01
C GLY A 694 1.25 -25.44 16.80
N GLN A 695 0.56 -24.76 17.73
CA GLN A 695 -0.88 -24.50 17.65
C GLN A 695 -1.25 -23.16 18.31
N THR A 696 -2.45 -22.65 18.01
CA THR A 696 -3.10 -21.52 18.70
C THR A 696 -4.12 -22.07 19.68
N TYR A 697 -4.22 -21.50 20.87
CA TYR A 697 -5.13 -21.99 21.91
C TYR A 697 -5.65 -20.87 22.80
N LEU A 698 -6.68 -21.15 23.59
CA LEU A 698 -7.09 -20.31 24.71
C LEU A 698 -6.01 -20.33 25.79
N ALA A 699 -5.58 -19.15 26.21
CA ALA A 699 -4.54 -18.96 27.22
C ALA A 699 -4.93 -17.89 28.24
N GLY A 700 -4.08 -17.67 29.25
CA GLY A 700 -4.34 -16.66 30.29
C GLY A 700 -5.55 -16.95 31.18
N VAL A 701 -5.98 -18.23 31.26
CA VAL A 701 -7.18 -18.65 32.00
C VAL A 701 -6.92 -18.59 33.51
N TYR A 702 -7.13 -17.43 34.11
CA TYR A 702 -6.98 -17.20 35.56
C TYR A 702 -8.31 -17.42 36.29
N GLY A 703 -8.45 -18.56 36.98
CA GLY A 703 -9.70 -19.03 37.58
C GLY A 703 -10.45 -18.04 38.49
N PRO A 704 -9.76 -17.27 39.35
CA PRO A 704 -10.41 -16.26 40.20
C PRO A 704 -11.18 -15.17 39.43
N ASN A 705 -10.86 -14.93 38.15
CA ASN A 705 -11.57 -13.96 37.31
C ASN A 705 -12.90 -14.52 36.76
N GLY A 706 -13.28 -15.75 37.11
CA GLY A 706 -14.44 -16.45 36.54
C GLY A 706 -14.42 -16.57 35.00
N PRO A 707 -13.29 -16.95 34.38
CA PRO A 707 -13.15 -16.95 32.93
C PRO A 707 -14.09 -17.93 32.24
N TYR A 708 -14.55 -17.57 31.04
CA TYR A 708 -15.37 -18.44 30.21
C TYR A 708 -15.18 -18.17 28.71
N ALA A 709 -15.50 -19.16 27.89
CA ALA A 709 -15.61 -19.03 26.44
C ALA A 709 -17.02 -19.46 25.97
N MET A 710 -17.61 -18.71 25.05
CA MET A 710 -18.96 -18.94 24.51
C MET A 710 -18.90 -19.23 23.02
N TYR A 711 -19.65 -20.24 22.58
CA TYR A 711 -19.72 -20.71 21.20
C TYR A 711 -21.18 -20.68 20.76
N ASN A 712 -21.50 -19.88 19.75
CA ASN A 712 -22.85 -19.78 19.22
C ASN A 712 -23.19 -20.92 18.26
N TYR A 713 -24.48 -21.25 18.20
CA TYR A 713 -25.06 -22.08 17.14
C TYR A 713 -24.43 -23.49 17.03
N VAL A 714 -24.10 -24.10 18.17
CA VAL A 714 -23.61 -25.49 18.25
C VAL A 714 -24.80 -26.43 18.09
N ASP A 715 -24.77 -27.23 17.02
CA ASP A 715 -25.82 -28.16 16.63
C ASP A 715 -25.53 -29.55 17.19
N PHE A 716 -26.32 -29.95 18.19
CA PHE A 716 -26.28 -31.29 18.78
C PHE A 716 -27.14 -32.30 17.98
N GLY A 717 -27.78 -31.87 16.88
CA GLY A 717 -28.62 -32.75 16.07
C GLY A 717 -29.80 -33.32 16.85
N SER A 718 -30.28 -34.51 16.44
CA SER A 718 -31.46 -35.15 17.06
C SER A 718 -31.12 -36.14 18.18
N ALA A 719 -29.84 -36.39 18.46
CA ALA A 719 -29.38 -37.34 19.47
C ALA A 719 -28.51 -36.62 20.51
N SER A 720 -28.59 -37.01 21.78
CA SER A 720 -27.73 -36.40 22.80
C SER A 720 -26.33 -37.03 22.79
N PRO A 721 -25.25 -36.25 22.90
CA PRO A 721 -23.91 -36.79 23.13
C PRO A 721 -23.82 -37.45 24.52
N THR A 722 -22.86 -38.35 24.68
CA THR A 722 -22.59 -39.06 25.94
C THR A 722 -21.34 -38.56 26.65
N ALA A 723 -20.45 -37.86 25.94
CA ALA A 723 -19.18 -37.40 26.46
C ALA A 723 -18.82 -35.99 25.97
N PHE A 724 -17.96 -35.32 26.71
CA PHE A 724 -17.33 -34.04 26.38
C PHE A 724 -15.82 -34.22 26.59
N THR A 725 -15.03 -34.06 25.54
CA THR A 725 -13.58 -34.21 25.61
C THR A 725 -12.89 -32.89 25.25
N VAL A 726 -11.81 -32.59 25.95
CA VAL A 726 -10.95 -31.42 25.71
C VAL A 726 -9.49 -31.83 25.53
N ASN A 727 -8.73 -31.01 24.81
CA ASN A 727 -7.27 -31.07 24.74
C ASN A 727 -6.70 -29.82 25.44
N ALA A 728 -5.99 -30.01 26.55
CA ALA A 728 -5.54 -28.90 27.40
C ALA A 728 -4.12 -29.13 27.96
N ALA A 729 -3.41 -28.04 28.28
CA ALA A 729 -2.07 -28.03 28.86
C ALA A 729 -2.03 -27.19 30.14
N SER A 730 -1.30 -27.61 31.16
CA SER A 730 -1.21 -26.91 32.45
C SER A 730 0.16 -27.11 33.08
N ASP A 731 0.78 -26.01 33.51
CA ASP A 731 1.98 -26.05 34.37
C ASP A 731 1.64 -25.98 35.87
N THR A 732 0.36 -25.86 36.20
CA THR A 732 -0.15 -25.76 37.58
C THR A 732 -0.93 -27.02 37.95
N GLY A 733 -1.74 -26.94 39.03
CA GLY A 733 -2.66 -28.01 39.42
C GLY A 733 -3.82 -28.23 38.45
N GLY A 734 -4.05 -27.33 37.49
CA GLY A 734 -5.20 -27.38 36.60
C GLY A 734 -6.48 -26.80 37.21
N GLY A 735 -7.63 -27.28 36.75
CA GLY A 735 -8.95 -26.79 37.19
C GLY A 735 -10.10 -27.57 36.57
N THR A 736 -11.30 -26.99 36.61
CA THR A 736 -12.53 -27.62 36.13
C THR A 736 -13.14 -26.83 34.98
N ILE A 737 -13.73 -27.52 34.00
CA ILE A 737 -14.53 -26.96 32.91
C ILE A 737 -16.00 -27.34 33.16
N GLU A 738 -16.87 -26.36 33.32
CA GLU A 738 -18.33 -26.57 33.29
C GLU A 738 -18.88 -26.24 31.90
N VAL A 739 -19.64 -27.17 31.32
CA VAL A 739 -20.33 -26.95 30.04
C VAL A 739 -21.78 -26.59 30.30
N ARG A 740 -22.16 -25.35 29.97
CA ARG A 740 -23.51 -24.83 30.16
C ARG A 740 -24.16 -24.43 28.85
N LEU A 741 -25.47 -24.64 28.74
CA LEU A 741 -26.24 -24.29 27.56
C LEU A 741 -26.96 -22.96 27.74
N ASP A 742 -27.00 -22.21 26.64
CA ASP A 742 -27.78 -20.99 26.37
C ASP A 742 -27.44 -19.78 27.25
N SER A 743 -26.80 -20.00 28.40
CA SER A 743 -26.31 -18.97 29.31
C SER A 743 -25.18 -19.45 30.24
N LEU A 744 -24.48 -18.50 30.87
CA LEU A 744 -23.42 -18.79 31.87
C LEU A 744 -23.90 -19.57 33.10
N SER A 745 -25.19 -19.64 33.33
CA SER A 745 -25.78 -20.32 34.49
C SER A 745 -26.91 -21.26 34.10
N GLY A 746 -27.06 -21.51 32.79
CA GLY A 746 -28.03 -22.39 32.18
C GLY A 746 -27.74 -23.87 32.48
N PRO A 747 -28.48 -24.80 31.85
CA PRO A 747 -28.34 -26.23 32.10
C PRO A 747 -26.88 -26.67 32.03
N LEU A 748 -26.37 -27.20 33.13
CA LEU A 748 -25.03 -27.80 33.19
C LEU A 748 -25.15 -29.19 32.59
N ILE A 749 -24.50 -29.41 31.45
CA ILE A 749 -24.58 -30.69 30.75
C ILE A 749 -23.34 -31.55 30.95
N ALA A 750 -22.19 -30.97 31.30
CA ALA A 750 -20.97 -31.72 31.63
C ALA A 750 -20.05 -30.92 32.58
N THR A 751 -19.25 -31.64 33.37
CA THR A 751 -18.19 -31.08 34.20
C THR A 751 -16.91 -31.91 34.01
N GLY A 752 -15.87 -31.32 33.45
CA GLY A 752 -14.58 -31.96 33.22
C GLY A 752 -13.46 -31.41 34.09
N THR A 753 -12.48 -32.25 34.44
CA THR A 753 -11.31 -31.84 35.22
C THR A 753 -10.06 -31.93 34.36
N VAL A 754 -9.28 -30.85 34.33
CA VAL A 754 -7.95 -30.76 33.73
C VAL A 754 -6.93 -30.73 34.86
N THR A 755 -5.89 -31.56 34.78
CA THR A 755 -4.81 -31.61 35.77
C THR A 755 -3.47 -31.17 35.15
N GLY A 756 -2.48 -30.90 36.00
CA GLY A 756 -1.12 -30.54 35.57
C GLY A 756 -0.56 -31.50 34.53
N THR A 757 -0.14 -30.95 33.40
CA THR A 757 0.40 -31.74 32.27
C THR A 757 1.92 -31.71 32.19
N GLY A 758 2.56 -30.79 32.92
CA GLY A 758 4.02 -30.62 32.98
C GLY A 758 4.53 -29.45 32.12
N GLY A 759 3.67 -28.48 31.79
CA GLY A 759 4.04 -27.27 31.07
C GLY A 759 2.85 -26.63 30.34
N TRP A 760 2.91 -25.32 30.12
CA TRP A 760 1.85 -24.54 29.44
C TRP A 760 1.60 -24.93 27.98
N GLN A 761 2.48 -25.75 27.38
CA GLN A 761 2.38 -26.20 26.00
C GLN A 761 2.41 -27.74 25.87
N THR A 762 2.28 -28.45 26.99
CA THR A 762 2.27 -29.93 27.03
C THR A 762 0.82 -30.43 27.02
N PHE A 763 0.19 -30.54 25.85
CA PHE A 763 -1.24 -30.84 25.75
C PHE A 763 -1.58 -32.32 25.99
N LYS A 764 -2.66 -32.57 26.75
CA LYS A 764 -3.23 -33.89 27.03
C LYS A 764 -4.76 -33.85 26.93
N ARG A 765 -5.38 -35.02 26.72
CA ARG A 765 -6.84 -35.16 26.66
C ARG A 765 -7.46 -35.41 28.01
N PHE A 766 -8.62 -34.78 28.22
CA PHE A 766 -9.46 -34.97 29.40
C PHE A 766 -10.91 -35.15 28.95
N THR A 767 -11.58 -36.19 29.42
CA THR A 767 -12.95 -36.52 29.05
C THR A 767 -13.87 -36.49 30.27
N ALA A 768 -15.07 -35.95 30.07
CA ALA A 768 -16.15 -35.92 31.03
C ALA A 768 -17.42 -36.54 30.44
N ASN A 769 -18.31 -37.04 31.30
CA ASN A 769 -19.63 -37.51 30.87
C ASN A 769 -20.58 -36.33 30.65
N VAL A 770 -21.39 -36.41 29.61
CA VAL A 770 -22.57 -35.54 29.45
C VAL A 770 -23.70 -36.14 30.29
N THR A 771 -24.12 -35.43 31.32
CA THR A 771 -25.04 -35.94 32.36
C THR A 771 -26.49 -35.48 32.19
N ALA A 772 -26.73 -34.52 31.29
CA ALA A 772 -28.07 -34.04 30.94
C ALA A 772 -28.29 -34.12 29.42
N PRO A 773 -29.46 -34.61 28.94
CA PRO A 773 -29.75 -34.70 27.52
C PRO A 773 -29.75 -33.33 26.84
N VAL A 774 -29.15 -33.24 25.65
CA VAL A 774 -29.15 -32.04 24.80
C VAL A 774 -29.39 -32.43 23.34
N THR A 775 -30.26 -31.71 22.64
CA THR A 775 -30.53 -31.88 21.20
C THR A 775 -30.86 -30.52 20.57
N GLY A 776 -30.66 -30.39 19.27
CA GLY A 776 -30.90 -29.14 18.55
C GLY A 776 -29.76 -28.15 18.71
N LYS A 777 -30.04 -26.87 18.39
CA LYS A 777 -29.02 -25.82 18.31
C LYS A 777 -29.02 -24.98 19.57
N HIS A 778 -27.85 -24.85 20.16
CA HIS A 778 -27.65 -24.15 21.42
C HIS A 778 -26.47 -23.18 21.35
N ILE A 779 -26.44 -22.27 22.32
CA ILE A 779 -25.20 -21.60 22.69
C ILE A 779 -24.51 -22.47 23.74
N VAL A 780 -23.21 -22.72 23.57
CA VAL A 780 -22.42 -23.50 24.53
C VAL A 780 -21.45 -22.56 25.25
N PHE A 781 -21.50 -22.56 26.58
CA PHE A 781 -20.53 -21.90 27.45
C PHE A 781 -19.61 -22.94 28.07
N LEU A 782 -18.30 -22.71 27.99
CA LEU A 782 -17.27 -23.40 28.75
C LEU A 782 -16.80 -22.45 29.86
N LEU A 783 -17.15 -22.75 31.11
CA LEU A 783 -16.73 -21.96 32.27
C LEU A 783 -15.54 -22.64 32.94
N PHE A 784 -14.46 -21.89 33.13
CA PHE A 784 -13.23 -22.41 33.69
C PHE A 784 -13.13 -22.03 35.18
N LYS A 785 -13.02 -23.02 36.06
CA LYS A 785 -13.07 -22.86 37.52
C LYS A 785 -11.78 -23.33 38.17
N GLY A 786 -11.30 -22.55 39.14
CA GLY A 786 -10.19 -22.89 40.03
C GLY A 786 -9.62 -21.64 40.73
N GLY A 787 -8.60 -21.83 41.56
CA GLY A 787 -8.06 -20.79 42.43
C GLY A 787 -6.83 -20.03 41.89
N ASP A 788 -6.35 -20.36 40.70
CA ASP A 788 -5.12 -19.81 40.11
C ASP A 788 -5.20 -19.84 38.57
N TYR A 789 -4.08 -19.63 37.87
CA TYR A 789 -3.95 -19.96 36.44
C TYR A 789 -4.18 -21.45 36.23
N LEU A 790 -5.15 -21.79 35.37
CA LEU A 790 -5.70 -23.14 35.27
C LEU A 790 -4.99 -23.97 34.22
N TYR A 791 -5.24 -23.68 32.95
CA TYR A 791 -4.73 -24.44 31.80
C TYR A 791 -4.94 -23.62 30.52
N ASN A 792 -4.12 -23.92 29.53
CA ASN A 792 -4.36 -23.56 28.15
C ASN A 792 -5.28 -24.62 27.51
N LEU A 793 -6.30 -24.19 26.77
CA LEU A 793 -7.29 -25.06 26.14
C LEU A 793 -7.23 -24.90 24.63
N ASP A 794 -6.93 -25.99 23.92
CA ASP A 794 -6.71 -26.00 22.47
C ASP A 794 -8.01 -26.32 21.73
N LYS A 795 -8.61 -27.47 21.99
CA LYS A 795 -9.81 -27.93 21.26
C LYS A 795 -10.71 -28.80 22.12
N PHE A 796 -11.96 -28.92 21.69
CA PHE A 796 -12.97 -29.74 22.35
C PHE A 796 -13.94 -30.41 21.36
N THR A 797 -14.65 -31.44 21.82
CA THR A 797 -15.71 -32.13 21.06
C THR A 797 -16.72 -32.78 22.01
N PHE A 798 -17.96 -32.93 21.55
CA PHE A 798 -18.97 -33.79 22.19
C PHE A 798 -19.09 -35.18 21.51
N GLY A 799 -18.29 -35.43 20.48
CA GLY A 799 -18.22 -36.68 19.74
C GLY A 799 -17.02 -37.57 20.12
N ASP A 800 -16.57 -38.38 19.15
CA ASP A 800 -15.41 -39.25 19.31
C ASP A 800 -14.12 -38.40 19.35
N PRO A 801 -13.30 -38.45 20.43
CA PRO A 801 -12.06 -37.68 20.51
C PRO A 801 -11.01 -38.02 19.44
N ALA A 802 -11.22 -39.08 18.65
CA ALA A 802 -10.44 -39.32 17.43
C ALA A 802 -10.47 -38.12 16.46
N VAL A 803 -11.49 -37.25 16.50
CA VAL A 803 -11.53 -36.02 15.69
C VAL A 803 -10.41 -35.02 16.00
N PHE A 804 -9.71 -35.16 17.13
CA PHE A 804 -8.54 -34.35 17.46
C PHE A 804 -7.27 -34.80 16.75
N ASP A 805 -7.20 -36.09 16.43
CA ASP A 805 -6.11 -36.77 15.73
C ASP A 805 -6.40 -36.97 14.26
N ALA A 806 -7.67 -36.88 13.88
CA ALA A 806 -8.05 -36.70 12.49
C ALA A 806 -7.13 -35.59 11.99
N PRO A 807 -6.26 -35.87 11.00
CA PRO A 807 -5.37 -34.85 10.50
C PRO A 807 -6.26 -33.66 10.23
N THR A 808 -5.98 -32.53 10.89
CA THR A 808 -6.49 -31.25 10.38
C THR A 808 -6.14 -31.36 8.92
N PRO A 809 -7.11 -31.45 7.99
CA PRO A 809 -6.75 -31.31 6.60
C PRO A 809 -5.95 -30.02 6.64
N PRO A 810 -4.70 -29.96 6.12
CA PRO A 810 -4.19 -28.66 5.76
C PRO A 810 -5.37 -27.99 5.06
N ALA A 811 -5.67 -26.72 5.38
CA ALA A 811 -6.52 -25.96 4.46
C ALA A 811 -5.95 -26.36 3.09
N PRO A 812 -6.70 -27.12 2.26
CA PRO A 812 -6.09 -27.78 1.11
C PRO A 812 -5.37 -26.63 0.43
N PRO A 813 -4.02 -26.65 0.29
CA PRO A 813 -3.26 -25.45 -0.08
C PRO A 813 -3.99 -24.89 -1.27
N ALA A 814 -4.65 -23.73 -1.08
CA ALA A 814 -5.92 -23.42 -1.73
C ALA A 814 -5.92 -23.90 -3.16
N GLU A 815 -6.43 -25.13 -3.44
CA GLU A 815 -5.87 -26.01 -4.51
C GLU A 815 -5.18 -25.17 -5.58
N ASP A 816 -3.89 -24.92 -5.35
CA ASP A 816 -3.25 -23.83 -6.07
C ASP A 816 -2.98 -24.37 -7.46
N HIS A 817 -3.79 -23.91 -8.40
CA HIS A 817 -3.66 -24.21 -9.82
C HIS A 817 -3.16 -22.97 -10.58
N VAL A 818 -2.79 -21.91 -9.85
CA VAL A 818 -2.35 -20.64 -10.41
C VAL A 818 -0.84 -20.70 -10.50
N ALA A 819 -0.35 -20.94 -11.70
CA ALA A 819 1.08 -20.86 -11.95
C ALA A 819 1.63 -19.47 -11.59
N PRO A 820 2.88 -19.40 -11.07
CA PRO A 820 3.51 -18.13 -10.77
C PRO A 820 3.76 -17.33 -12.06
N GLY A 821 3.98 -16.03 -11.92
CA GLY A 821 4.38 -15.16 -13.01
C GLY A 821 5.69 -15.60 -13.67
N ASP A 822 5.83 -15.28 -14.95
CA ASP A 822 7.08 -15.51 -15.68
C ASP A 822 8.21 -14.65 -15.14
N ALA A 823 9.44 -15.18 -15.19
CA ALA A 823 10.64 -14.37 -15.05
C ALA A 823 10.67 -13.29 -16.14
N THR A 824 11.08 -12.07 -15.78
CA THR A 824 11.09 -10.91 -16.69
C THR A 824 12.49 -10.33 -16.83
N HIS A 825 12.66 -9.35 -17.73
CA HIS A 825 13.94 -8.65 -17.98
C HIS A 825 15.16 -9.56 -18.14
N VAL A 826 14.98 -10.67 -18.86
CA VAL A 826 16.04 -11.67 -19.00
C VAL A 826 17.17 -11.13 -19.87
N GLN A 827 18.40 -11.17 -19.34
CA GLN A 827 19.62 -10.83 -20.04
C GLN A 827 20.48 -12.08 -20.22
N VAL A 828 21.11 -12.20 -21.39
CA VAL A 828 22.02 -13.32 -21.70
C VAL A 828 23.38 -12.81 -22.14
N VAL A 829 24.43 -13.35 -21.51
CA VAL A 829 25.84 -13.14 -21.86
C VAL A 829 26.40 -14.44 -22.39
N ARG A 830 26.94 -14.42 -23.62
CA ARG A 830 27.43 -15.62 -24.30
C ARG A 830 28.96 -15.73 -24.20
N GLY A 831 29.43 -16.79 -23.57
CA GLY A 831 30.83 -17.20 -23.60
C GLY A 831 31.13 -18.17 -24.75
N ASP A 832 32.36 -18.69 -24.79
CA ASP A 832 32.82 -19.62 -25.82
C ASP A 832 32.14 -21.00 -25.72
N ASP A 833 31.81 -21.46 -24.51
CA ASP A 833 31.26 -22.78 -24.20
C ASP A 833 30.06 -22.77 -23.23
N GLN A 834 29.64 -21.58 -22.77
CA GLN A 834 28.57 -21.39 -21.79
C GLN A 834 27.77 -20.11 -22.01
N LEU A 835 26.53 -20.07 -21.51
CA LEU A 835 25.70 -18.86 -21.42
C LEU A 835 25.56 -18.47 -19.95
N LYS A 836 25.74 -17.20 -19.61
CA LYS A 836 25.35 -16.65 -18.31
C LYS A 836 24.04 -15.89 -18.47
N LEU A 837 23.09 -16.14 -17.60
CA LEU A 837 21.77 -15.53 -17.63
C LEU A 837 21.54 -14.73 -16.35
N TYR A 838 20.80 -13.63 -16.50
CA TYR A 838 20.29 -12.79 -15.43
C TYR A 838 18.81 -12.51 -15.71
N TRP A 839 17.96 -12.38 -14.69
CA TRP A 839 16.53 -12.10 -14.86
C TRP A 839 15.94 -11.50 -13.59
N ASP A 840 14.74 -10.95 -13.68
CA ASP A 840 13.96 -10.57 -12.50
C ASP A 840 12.84 -11.56 -12.20
N GLY A 841 12.49 -11.66 -10.91
CA GLY A 841 11.39 -12.50 -10.46
C GLY A 841 11.71 -14.00 -10.47
N PRO A 842 10.70 -14.87 -10.34
CA PRO A 842 9.28 -14.55 -10.14
C PRO A 842 9.00 -13.78 -8.84
N TYR A 843 8.01 -12.89 -8.89
CA TYR A 843 7.67 -12.01 -7.76
C TYR A 843 6.63 -12.62 -6.82
N ASP A 844 5.87 -13.61 -7.27
CA ASP A 844 4.89 -14.34 -6.47
C ASP A 844 5.55 -14.92 -5.21
N THR A 845 4.88 -14.77 -4.07
CA THR A 845 5.46 -15.10 -2.76
C THR A 845 5.59 -16.60 -2.51
N ASP A 846 4.79 -17.40 -3.21
CA ASP A 846 4.78 -18.86 -3.22
C ASP A 846 5.65 -19.47 -4.34
N ALA A 847 6.26 -18.63 -5.20
CA ALA A 847 7.21 -19.14 -6.19
C ALA A 847 8.42 -19.79 -5.50
N GLU A 848 8.78 -20.99 -5.93
CA GLU A 848 9.86 -21.79 -5.33
C GLU A 848 11.17 -21.62 -6.12
N LYS A 849 11.09 -21.70 -7.45
CA LYS A 849 12.27 -21.81 -8.32
C LYS A 849 12.01 -21.41 -9.76
N VAL A 850 13.12 -21.25 -10.49
CA VAL A 850 13.17 -21.01 -11.94
C VAL A 850 13.85 -22.21 -12.61
N GLN A 851 13.21 -22.76 -13.64
CA GLN A 851 13.71 -23.83 -14.48
C GLN A 851 14.25 -23.27 -15.79
N LEU A 852 15.49 -23.65 -16.12
CA LEU A 852 16.21 -23.22 -17.31
C LEU A 852 16.55 -24.43 -18.17
N ALA A 853 16.21 -24.38 -19.46
CA ALA A 853 16.56 -25.40 -20.43
C ALA A 853 17.14 -24.78 -21.71
N LEU A 854 18.30 -25.30 -22.14
CA LEU A 854 18.93 -24.93 -23.40
C LEU A 854 18.37 -25.80 -24.53
N LEU A 855 17.94 -25.17 -25.62
CA LEU A 855 17.33 -25.82 -26.78
C LEU A 855 18.16 -25.57 -28.03
N LYS A 856 18.33 -26.60 -28.88
CA LYS A 856 18.85 -26.50 -30.25
C LYS A 856 17.72 -26.89 -31.19
N GLY A 857 17.09 -25.89 -31.83
CA GLY A 857 15.79 -26.08 -32.47
C GLY A 857 14.71 -26.35 -31.42
N SER A 858 13.94 -27.43 -31.59
CA SER A 858 12.92 -27.86 -30.60
C SER A 858 13.44 -28.90 -29.60
N GLN A 859 14.70 -29.32 -29.69
CA GLN A 859 15.27 -30.35 -28.81
C GLN A 859 16.08 -29.72 -27.68
N GLN A 860 15.82 -30.16 -26.45
CA GLN A 860 16.67 -29.80 -25.31
C GLN A 860 18.05 -30.44 -25.46
N VAL A 861 19.08 -29.63 -25.21
CA VAL A 861 20.48 -30.04 -25.20
C VAL A 861 21.06 -29.73 -23.82
N GLY A 862 21.71 -30.72 -23.20
CA GLY A 862 22.16 -30.63 -21.81
C GLY A 862 21.04 -30.86 -20.77
N GLY A 863 21.41 -30.72 -19.49
CA GLY A 863 20.49 -30.87 -18.36
C GLY A 863 19.66 -29.60 -18.12
N MET A 864 18.46 -29.78 -17.58
CA MET A 864 17.67 -28.67 -17.03
C MET A 864 18.32 -28.20 -15.73
N ILE A 865 18.43 -26.89 -15.55
CA ILE A 865 18.94 -26.27 -14.33
C ILE A 865 17.76 -25.72 -13.53
N GLU A 866 17.67 -26.05 -12.25
CA GLU A 866 16.73 -25.43 -11.31
C GLU A 866 17.48 -24.44 -10.41
N VAL A 867 16.95 -23.22 -10.32
CA VAL A 867 17.53 -22.13 -9.53
C VAL A 867 16.50 -21.67 -8.52
N LYS A 868 16.87 -21.67 -7.23
CA LYS A 868 15.96 -21.23 -6.16
C LYS A 868 15.54 -19.77 -6.36
N ARG A 869 14.28 -19.46 -6.03
CA ARG A 869 13.82 -18.07 -5.96
C ARG A 869 14.72 -17.25 -5.03
N GLY A 870 15.03 -16.02 -5.43
CA GLY A 870 16.00 -15.17 -4.77
C GLY A 870 17.40 -15.22 -5.39
N VAL A 871 17.69 -16.20 -6.24
CA VAL A 871 18.92 -16.24 -7.05
C VAL A 871 18.57 -15.90 -8.50
N GLN A 872 18.98 -14.71 -8.96
CA GLN A 872 18.60 -14.14 -10.26
C GLN A 872 19.66 -14.35 -11.36
N SER A 873 20.48 -15.40 -11.23
CA SER A 873 21.48 -15.70 -12.25
C SER A 873 21.77 -17.18 -12.37
N ALA A 874 22.21 -17.60 -13.54
CA ALA A 874 22.59 -18.98 -13.82
C ALA A 874 23.63 -19.08 -14.93
N VAL A 875 24.33 -20.20 -14.98
CA VAL A 875 25.25 -20.55 -16.06
C VAL A 875 24.76 -21.82 -16.74
N LEU A 876 24.44 -21.74 -18.02
CA LEU A 876 24.09 -22.88 -18.87
C LEU A 876 25.31 -23.31 -19.70
N PRO A 877 25.95 -24.44 -19.41
CA PRO A 877 27.08 -24.95 -20.18
C PRO A 877 26.62 -25.68 -21.46
N GLY A 878 27.54 -25.93 -22.38
CA GLY A 878 27.33 -26.86 -23.50
C GLY A 878 26.86 -26.21 -24.80
N ILE A 879 27.15 -24.92 -24.99
CA ILE A 879 26.99 -24.27 -26.30
C ILE A 879 28.25 -24.45 -27.16
N GLU A 880 28.05 -24.55 -28.47
CA GLU A 880 29.11 -24.58 -29.48
C GLU A 880 29.32 -23.17 -30.06
N ASN A 881 30.56 -22.86 -30.43
CA ASN A 881 30.87 -21.62 -31.12
C ASN A 881 30.19 -21.59 -32.50
N GLY A 882 29.34 -20.58 -32.75
CA GLY A 882 28.54 -20.44 -33.97
C GLY A 882 27.25 -21.29 -34.05
N GLY A 883 26.89 -22.05 -33.00
CA GLY A 883 25.61 -22.76 -32.95
C GLY A 883 24.43 -21.86 -32.56
N THR A 884 23.25 -22.11 -33.16
CA THR A 884 22.00 -21.38 -32.82
C THR A 884 21.26 -22.08 -31.68
N TYR A 885 20.88 -21.32 -30.65
CA TYR A 885 20.22 -21.85 -29.46
C TYR A 885 19.04 -20.98 -29.00
N THR A 886 18.15 -21.58 -28.21
CA THR A 886 17.06 -20.90 -27.50
C THR A 886 17.09 -21.34 -26.05
N VAL A 887 16.87 -20.43 -25.10
CA VAL A 887 16.70 -20.78 -23.69
C VAL A 887 15.23 -20.71 -23.32
N SER A 888 14.71 -21.77 -22.73
CA SER A 888 13.41 -21.78 -22.06
C SER A 888 13.62 -21.43 -20.59
N ILE A 889 12.87 -20.45 -20.10
CA ILE A 889 12.83 -20.06 -18.68
C ILE A 889 11.41 -20.19 -18.17
N LYS A 890 11.21 -20.91 -17.08
CA LYS A 890 9.90 -21.15 -16.46
C LYS A 890 9.97 -20.98 -14.96
N SER A 891 8.98 -20.34 -14.36
CA SER A 891 8.85 -20.25 -12.91
C SER A 891 8.02 -21.42 -12.41
N VAL A 892 8.32 -21.91 -11.20
CA VAL A 892 7.61 -23.00 -10.53
C VAL A 892 7.30 -22.59 -9.10
N ASP A 893 6.06 -22.79 -8.66
CA ASP A 893 5.64 -22.54 -7.28
C ASP A 893 5.81 -23.76 -6.37
N GLN A 894 5.53 -23.57 -5.08
CA GLN A 894 5.56 -24.64 -4.07
C GLN A 894 4.55 -25.76 -4.32
N ALA A 895 3.46 -25.50 -5.05
CA ALA A 895 2.47 -26.49 -5.46
C ALA A 895 2.90 -27.30 -6.70
N GLY A 896 3.95 -26.84 -7.39
CA GLY A 896 4.50 -27.43 -8.61
C GLY A 896 3.84 -26.93 -9.89
N ASN A 897 3.01 -25.88 -9.85
CA ASN A 897 2.51 -25.28 -11.07
C ASN A 897 3.64 -24.56 -11.79
N VAL A 898 3.59 -24.61 -13.12
CA VAL A 898 4.65 -24.09 -13.97
C VAL A 898 4.10 -22.94 -14.80
N SER A 899 4.81 -21.81 -14.79
CA SER A 899 4.46 -20.63 -15.58
C SER A 899 4.45 -20.94 -17.09
N HIS A 900 3.87 -20.04 -17.88
CA HIS A 900 3.86 -20.16 -19.34
C HIS A 900 5.28 -20.34 -19.90
N GLY A 901 6.21 -19.57 -19.34
CA GLY A 901 7.61 -19.55 -19.67
C GLY A 901 7.92 -18.64 -20.84
N VAL A 902 9.16 -18.18 -20.87
CA VAL A 902 9.70 -17.38 -21.97
C VAL A 902 10.70 -18.21 -22.77
N LEU A 903 10.56 -18.18 -24.09
CA LEU A 903 11.53 -18.75 -25.04
C LEU A 903 12.38 -17.61 -25.60
N LEU A 904 13.67 -17.67 -25.30
CA LEU A 904 14.60 -16.59 -25.58
C LEU A 904 15.63 -17.05 -26.62
N PRO A 905 15.60 -16.53 -27.86
CA PRO A 905 16.72 -16.73 -28.78
C PRO A 905 17.96 -16.07 -28.17
N VAL A 906 19.06 -16.81 -28.09
CA VAL A 906 20.30 -16.32 -27.44
C VAL A 906 21.33 -15.79 -28.42
N ASP A 907 21.02 -15.83 -29.71
CA ASP A 907 21.84 -15.23 -30.75
C ASP A 907 21.46 -13.77 -30.97
N PRO A 908 22.43 -12.86 -31.06
CA PRO A 908 22.16 -11.46 -31.39
C PRO A 908 21.48 -11.35 -32.76
N ALA A 909 20.46 -10.50 -32.84
CA ALA A 909 19.61 -10.35 -34.02
C ALA A 909 19.98 -9.08 -34.80
N PHE A 910 19.84 -9.16 -36.12
CA PHE A 910 20.03 -8.04 -37.02
C PHE A 910 18.98 -8.06 -38.12
N ALA A 911 18.74 -6.89 -38.71
CA ALA A 911 18.00 -6.77 -39.96
C ALA A 911 18.87 -6.07 -41.00
N LEU A 912 18.83 -6.55 -42.23
CA LEU A 912 19.27 -5.79 -43.40
C LEU A 912 18.01 -5.37 -44.16
N GLU A 913 17.70 -4.08 -44.21
CA GLU A 913 16.45 -3.56 -44.75
C GLU A 913 16.67 -2.92 -46.13
N ALA A 914 15.80 -3.26 -47.07
CA ALA A 914 15.65 -2.55 -48.34
C ALA A 914 14.36 -1.73 -48.29
N ASN A 915 14.46 -0.40 -48.30
CA ASN A 915 13.31 0.51 -48.25
C ASN A 915 12.38 0.25 -47.02
N GLY A 916 12.99 0.02 -45.85
CA GLY A 916 12.29 -0.27 -44.60
C GLY A 916 11.66 -1.66 -44.50
N THR A 917 11.92 -2.56 -45.46
CA THR A 917 11.47 -3.96 -45.42
C THR A 917 12.67 -4.89 -45.26
N ALA A 918 12.58 -5.85 -44.33
CA ALA A 918 13.66 -6.82 -44.11
C ALA A 918 13.94 -7.65 -45.37
N LEU A 919 15.21 -7.69 -45.75
CA LEU A 919 15.72 -8.51 -46.85
C LEU A 919 15.96 -9.94 -46.32
N PRO A 920 15.30 -10.97 -46.86
CA PRO A 920 15.57 -12.35 -46.45
C PRO A 920 16.90 -12.86 -47.02
N GLU A 921 17.43 -13.94 -46.44
CA GLU A 921 18.60 -14.65 -46.99
C GLU A 921 18.36 -15.03 -48.46
N GLY A 922 19.32 -14.71 -49.32
CA GLY A 922 19.22 -14.88 -50.77
C GLY A 922 18.30 -13.88 -51.49
N GLY A 923 17.68 -12.95 -50.76
CA GLY A 923 16.80 -11.91 -51.30
C GLY A 923 17.51 -10.92 -52.22
N ALA A 924 16.74 -10.20 -53.04
CA ALA A 924 17.27 -9.22 -53.98
C ALA A 924 16.82 -7.80 -53.63
N ALA A 925 17.75 -6.86 -53.64
CA ALA A 925 17.48 -5.44 -53.45
C ALA A 925 18.05 -4.62 -54.61
N PRO A 926 17.34 -3.59 -55.08
CA PRO A 926 17.87 -2.73 -56.12
C PRO A 926 18.97 -1.82 -55.55
N ASP A 927 19.95 -1.47 -56.37
CA ASP A 927 21.11 -0.65 -56.00
C ASP A 927 20.83 0.86 -55.96
N ASP A 928 19.58 1.27 -56.20
CA ASP A 928 19.20 2.68 -56.30
C ASP A 928 19.18 3.42 -54.96
N ARG A 929 19.17 2.68 -53.85
CA ARG A 929 19.13 3.20 -52.48
C ARG A 929 20.08 2.40 -51.58
N PRO A 930 20.63 3.01 -50.53
CA PRO A 930 21.34 2.27 -49.50
C PRO A 930 20.44 1.23 -48.82
N LEU A 931 21.06 0.14 -48.38
CA LEU A 931 20.45 -0.82 -47.46
C LEU A 931 20.74 -0.39 -46.03
N THR A 932 19.74 -0.47 -45.15
CA THR A 932 19.94 -0.17 -43.73
C THR A 932 20.30 -1.44 -42.99
N PHE A 933 21.52 -1.54 -42.46
CA PHE A 933 21.87 -2.52 -41.45
C PHE A 933 21.40 -2.01 -40.09
N ARG A 934 20.58 -2.80 -39.40
CA ARG A 934 20.02 -2.48 -38.10
C ARG A 934 20.40 -3.55 -37.10
N LEU A 935 21.03 -3.13 -36.01
CA LEU A 935 21.11 -3.93 -34.80
C LEU A 935 19.72 -3.95 -34.18
N GLN A 936 19.10 -5.13 -34.08
CA GLN A 936 17.81 -5.25 -33.43
C GLN A 936 18.02 -5.30 -31.92
N ALA A 937 17.16 -4.61 -31.16
CA ALA A 937 17.12 -4.78 -29.71
C ALA A 937 16.81 -6.25 -29.43
N GLY A 938 17.76 -6.95 -28.80
CA GLY A 938 17.68 -8.36 -28.46
C GLY A 938 18.10 -8.58 -27.02
N LEU A 939 17.78 -9.77 -26.49
CA LEU A 939 18.02 -10.17 -25.10
C LEU A 939 19.51 -10.44 -24.78
N THR A 940 20.32 -10.60 -25.83
CA THR A 940 21.77 -10.70 -25.72
C THR A 940 22.36 -9.30 -25.63
N ALA A 941 23.09 -8.99 -24.55
CA ALA A 941 23.67 -7.68 -24.32
C ALA A 941 24.83 -7.40 -25.32
N VAL A 942 24.51 -6.89 -26.51
CA VAL A 942 25.48 -6.53 -27.55
C VAL A 942 26.05 -5.15 -27.25
N ARG A 943 27.37 -5.08 -27.06
CA ARG A 943 28.10 -3.82 -26.93
C ARG A 943 28.27 -3.13 -28.27
N SER A 944 28.61 -3.90 -29.31
CA SER A 944 28.79 -3.38 -30.67
C SER A 944 28.56 -4.47 -31.72
N ALA A 945 28.17 -4.09 -32.93
CA ALA A 945 28.13 -4.99 -34.08
C ALA A 945 28.77 -4.35 -35.30
N ALA A 946 29.29 -5.16 -36.22
CA ALA A 946 29.88 -4.69 -37.46
C ALA A 946 29.52 -5.60 -38.63
N ILE A 947 29.01 -5.02 -39.72
CA ILE A 947 28.74 -5.73 -40.97
C ILE A 947 29.83 -5.43 -42.00
N THR A 948 30.37 -6.47 -42.64
CA THR A 948 31.40 -6.36 -43.68
C THR A 948 30.89 -6.94 -45.00
N VAL A 949 30.86 -6.13 -46.06
CA VAL A 949 30.46 -6.55 -47.42
C VAL A 949 31.51 -6.03 -48.41
N ASP A 950 31.99 -6.89 -49.31
CA ASP A 950 33.02 -6.56 -50.32
C ASP A 950 34.26 -5.84 -49.73
N GLY A 951 34.66 -6.22 -48.51
CA GLY A 951 35.80 -5.65 -47.79
C GLY A 951 35.55 -4.28 -47.12
N ARG A 952 34.33 -3.74 -47.18
CA ARG A 952 33.93 -2.52 -46.45
C ARG A 952 33.18 -2.90 -45.17
N THR A 953 33.59 -2.32 -44.04
CA THR A 953 33.02 -2.59 -42.71
C THR A 953 32.23 -1.39 -42.19
N TYR A 954 31.04 -1.63 -41.64
CA TYR A 954 30.16 -0.65 -41.04
C TYR A 954 29.83 -1.08 -39.62
N ALA A 955 30.11 -0.23 -38.63
CA ALA A 955 29.91 -0.52 -37.21
C ALA A 955 28.68 0.19 -36.66
N VAL A 956 28.01 -0.45 -35.71
CA VAL A 956 26.84 0.05 -34.96
C VAL A 956 26.99 -0.34 -33.48
N ASP A 957 26.31 0.39 -32.60
CA ASP A 957 26.22 0.10 -31.17
C ASP A 957 24.81 0.43 -30.65
N ALA A 958 24.57 0.24 -29.35
CA ALA A 958 23.25 0.51 -28.77
C ALA A 958 22.83 1.99 -28.87
N ALA A 959 23.79 2.93 -28.87
CA ALA A 959 23.51 4.37 -29.03
C ALA A 959 23.30 4.76 -30.50
N HIS A 960 23.89 4.01 -31.43
CA HIS A 960 23.82 4.21 -32.88
C HIS A 960 23.51 2.88 -33.58
N PRO A 961 22.24 2.40 -33.50
CA PRO A 961 21.88 1.02 -33.85
C PRO A 961 21.75 0.75 -35.35
N THR A 962 22.08 1.71 -36.21
CA THR A 962 21.88 1.62 -37.67
C THR A 962 23.06 2.13 -38.46
N ALA A 963 23.38 1.47 -39.57
CA ALA A 963 24.34 1.93 -40.58
C ALA A 963 23.77 1.75 -41.99
N GLU A 964 24.09 2.68 -42.89
CA GLU A 964 23.65 2.66 -44.29
C GLU A 964 24.74 2.08 -45.20
N LEU A 965 24.38 1.08 -46.01
CA LEU A 965 25.25 0.37 -46.94
C LEU A 965 24.87 0.73 -48.37
N ASP A 966 25.69 1.55 -49.04
CA ASP A 966 25.42 2.00 -50.40
C ASP A 966 26.06 1.08 -51.45
N PHE A 967 25.22 0.53 -52.34
CA PHE A 967 25.61 -0.42 -53.39
C PHE A 967 25.47 0.12 -54.80
N ALA A 968 25.27 1.43 -55.00
CA ALA A 968 25.14 2.04 -56.32
C ALA A 968 26.25 1.58 -57.29
N GLY A 969 25.87 0.93 -58.41
CA GLY A 969 26.79 0.38 -59.41
C GLY A 969 27.53 -0.90 -59.02
N LEU A 970 27.26 -1.46 -57.84
CA LEU A 970 27.93 -2.63 -57.28
C LEU A 970 27.01 -3.85 -57.31
N THR A 971 26.44 -4.17 -58.48
CA THR A 971 25.51 -5.28 -58.65
C THR A 971 26.15 -6.67 -58.53
N GLY A 972 25.33 -7.70 -58.29
CA GLY A 972 25.73 -9.10 -58.19
C GLY A 972 25.49 -9.72 -56.82
N THR A 973 25.90 -10.98 -56.68
CA THR A 973 25.84 -11.73 -55.42
C THR A 973 26.76 -11.10 -54.38
N LYS A 974 26.22 -10.81 -53.21
CA LYS A 974 26.95 -10.29 -52.04
C LYS A 974 26.90 -11.30 -50.91
N THR A 975 27.99 -11.35 -50.16
CA THR A 975 28.05 -12.04 -48.87
C THR A 975 28.48 -11.04 -47.82
N ALA A 976 27.59 -10.77 -46.87
CA ALA A 976 27.89 -10.02 -45.68
C ALA A 976 28.46 -10.94 -44.60
N THR A 977 29.50 -10.48 -43.91
CA THR A 977 29.96 -11.05 -42.63
C THR A 977 29.59 -10.08 -41.52
N ILE A 978 28.77 -10.51 -40.56
CA ILE A 978 28.39 -9.73 -39.39
C ILE A 978 29.20 -10.25 -38.19
N VAL A 979 29.79 -9.34 -37.40
CA VAL A 979 30.47 -9.64 -36.15
C VAL A 979 29.79 -8.87 -35.03
N PHE A 980 29.26 -9.56 -34.03
CA PHE A 980 28.72 -8.98 -32.81
C PHE A 980 29.77 -9.10 -31.71
N THR A 981 29.83 -8.12 -30.82
CA THR A 981 30.69 -8.14 -29.62
C THR A 981 29.86 -7.76 -28.40
N ASP A 982 29.91 -8.56 -27.34
CA ASP A 982 29.21 -8.28 -26.10
C ASP A 982 30.02 -7.40 -25.13
N TYR A 983 29.45 -7.07 -23.97
CA TYR A 983 30.14 -6.27 -22.94
C TYR A 983 31.30 -7.00 -22.25
N ALA A 984 31.38 -8.33 -22.37
CA ALA A 984 32.51 -9.14 -21.92
C ALA A 984 33.64 -9.21 -22.98
N GLY A 985 33.43 -8.67 -24.18
CA GLY A 985 34.39 -8.66 -25.27
C GLY A 985 34.38 -9.90 -26.16
N VAL A 986 33.43 -10.83 -25.96
CA VAL A 986 33.28 -12.04 -26.77
C VAL A 986 32.65 -11.69 -28.11
N SER A 987 33.17 -12.26 -29.21
CA SER A 987 32.70 -11.94 -30.57
C SER A 987 32.06 -13.11 -31.30
N ILE A 988 30.88 -12.90 -31.87
CA ILE A 988 30.11 -13.88 -32.65
C ILE A 988 30.11 -13.47 -34.12
N ARG A 989 30.40 -14.41 -35.01
CA ARG A 989 30.41 -14.18 -36.47
C ARG A 989 29.22 -14.87 -37.15
N GLN A 990 28.48 -14.13 -37.95
CA GLN A 990 27.41 -14.62 -38.83
C GLN A 990 27.69 -14.25 -40.29
N THR A 991 27.13 -15.01 -41.23
CA THR A 991 27.21 -14.71 -42.67
C THR A 991 25.81 -14.64 -43.27
N PHE A 992 25.59 -13.68 -44.15
CA PHE A 992 24.30 -13.41 -44.79
C PHE A 992 24.48 -13.15 -46.29
N GLY A 993 23.81 -13.93 -47.13
CA GLY A 993 23.88 -13.81 -48.59
C GLY A 993 22.71 -13.01 -49.16
N PHE A 994 22.97 -12.14 -50.14
CA PHE A 994 21.91 -11.41 -50.87
C PHE A 994 22.33 -11.01 -52.27
N GLN A 995 21.39 -10.55 -53.08
CA GLN A 995 21.61 -10.05 -54.44
C GLN A 995 21.40 -8.55 -54.50
N VAL A 996 22.37 -7.83 -55.07
CA VAL A 996 22.18 -6.45 -55.50
C VAL A 996 21.85 -6.47 -56.99
N VAL A 997 20.68 -5.97 -57.34
CA VAL A 997 20.19 -5.95 -58.74
C VAL A 997 20.07 -4.52 -59.24
N THR A 998 20.12 -4.36 -60.56
CA THR A 998 19.79 -3.10 -61.22
C THR A 998 18.73 -3.35 -62.30
N GLY A 999 18.16 -2.27 -62.81
CA GLY A 999 17.10 -2.27 -63.81
C GLY A 999 16.78 -0.84 -64.22
N VAL A 1000 15.99 -0.67 -65.28
CA VAL A 1000 15.72 0.69 -65.81
C VAL A 1000 15.10 1.60 -64.74
N ASP A 1001 14.19 1.10 -63.92
CA ASP A 1001 13.57 1.93 -62.86
C ASP A 1001 14.52 2.21 -61.69
N ALA A 1002 15.40 1.26 -61.36
CA ALA A 1002 16.44 1.46 -60.35
C ALA A 1002 17.40 2.55 -60.83
N MET A 1003 17.91 2.45 -62.06
CA MET A 1003 18.75 3.48 -62.67
C MET A 1003 18.07 4.86 -62.75
N LYS A 1004 16.76 4.93 -63.03
CA LYS A 1004 16.02 6.21 -63.01
C LYS A 1004 16.00 6.82 -61.62
N ARG A 1005 15.76 6.02 -60.59
CA ARG A 1005 15.78 6.48 -59.20
C ARG A 1005 17.19 6.84 -58.75
N LEU A 1006 18.22 6.12 -59.22
CA LEU A 1006 19.62 6.41 -58.95
C LEU A 1006 20.07 7.74 -59.62
N VAL A 1007 19.63 8.01 -60.85
CA VAL A 1007 19.80 9.32 -61.52
C VAL A 1007 19.16 10.45 -60.71
N ALA A 1008 17.93 10.24 -60.23
CA ALA A 1008 17.25 11.23 -59.39
C ALA A 1008 17.97 11.44 -58.04
N ARG A 1009 18.49 10.37 -57.45
CA ARG A 1009 19.29 10.40 -56.21
C ARG A 1009 20.59 11.20 -56.40
N PHE A 1010 21.35 10.92 -57.46
CA PHE A 1010 22.58 11.69 -57.75
C PHE A 1010 22.28 13.13 -58.16
N GLN A 1011 21.13 13.40 -58.77
CA GLN A 1011 20.69 14.77 -59.00
C GLN A 1011 20.42 15.50 -57.67
N ALA A 1012 19.74 14.84 -56.73
CA ALA A 1012 19.44 15.41 -55.43
C ALA A 1012 20.70 15.65 -54.57
N SER A 1013 21.71 14.78 -54.67
CA SER A 1013 23.01 14.97 -53.97
C SER A 1013 23.94 15.99 -54.66
N GLY A 1014 23.64 16.38 -55.91
CA GLY A 1014 24.49 17.24 -56.73
C GLY A 1014 25.62 16.51 -57.47
N ASP A 1015 25.73 15.19 -57.30
CA ASP A 1015 26.65 14.32 -58.03
C ASP A 1015 26.33 14.23 -59.53
N LEU A 1016 25.10 14.58 -59.92
CA LEU A 1016 24.67 14.71 -61.30
C LEU A 1016 23.94 16.04 -61.49
N SER A 1017 24.26 16.80 -62.53
CA SER A 1017 23.69 18.15 -62.69
C SER A 1017 23.60 18.62 -64.13
N GLY A 1018 22.89 19.73 -64.35
CA GLY A 1018 22.84 20.41 -65.64
C GLY A 1018 22.19 19.59 -66.76
N PRO A 1019 22.59 19.80 -68.03
CA PRO A 1019 21.90 19.20 -69.19
C PRO A 1019 22.09 17.68 -69.32
N LEU A 1020 22.96 17.08 -68.50
CA LEU A 1020 23.21 15.64 -68.51
C LEU A 1020 22.03 14.86 -67.91
N VAL A 1021 21.42 15.36 -66.83
CA VAL A 1021 20.26 14.72 -66.17
C VAL A 1021 19.13 14.39 -67.15
N PRO A 1022 18.54 15.35 -67.90
CA PRO A 1022 17.44 15.05 -68.82
C PRO A 1022 17.86 14.14 -69.99
N GLN A 1023 19.14 14.15 -70.39
CA GLN A 1023 19.65 13.23 -71.43
C GLN A 1023 19.67 11.78 -70.93
N LEU A 1024 20.18 11.57 -69.71
CA LEU A 1024 20.22 10.25 -69.07
C LEU A 1024 18.81 9.73 -68.76
N SER A 1025 17.93 10.56 -68.20
CA SER A 1025 16.53 10.19 -67.94
C SER A 1025 15.79 9.82 -69.22
N ASN A 1026 15.93 10.62 -70.30
CA ASN A 1026 15.28 10.31 -71.58
C ASN A 1026 15.80 9.00 -72.19
N ALA A 1027 17.10 8.72 -72.12
CA ALA A 1027 17.64 7.46 -72.60
C ALA A 1027 17.06 6.25 -71.82
N LEU A 1028 16.89 6.37 -70.50
CA LEU A 1028 16.24 5.35 -69.68
C LEU A 1028 14.73 5.23 -69.97
N ASP A 1029 14.03 6.33 -70.24
CA ASP A 1029 12.61 6.31 -70.65
C ASP A 1029 12.41 5.56 -71.97
N GLN A 1030 13.28 5.82 -72.96
CA GLN A 1030 13.25 5.10 -74.23
C GLN A 1030 13.62 3.63 -74.07
N ALA A 1031 14.60 3.30 -73.23
CA ALA A 1031 14.95 1.92 -72.92
C ALA A 1031 13.77 1.16 -72.30
N ARG A 1032 13.08 1.76 -71.31
CA ARG A 1032 11.86 1.18 -70.70
C ARG A 1032 10.77 0.96 -71.75
N HIS A 1033 10.46 1.97 -72.56
CA HIS A 1033 9.43 1.88 -73.60
C HIS A 1033 9.70 0.73 -74.60
N GLN A 1034 10.97 0.52 -74.99
CA GLN A 1034 11.31 -0.60 -75.87
C GLN A 1034 11.21 -1.97 -75.17
N LEU A 1035 11.55 -2.06 -73.87
CA LEU A 1035 11.38 -3.29 -73.10
C LEU A 1035 9.90 -3.67 -72.94
N ASP A 1036 9.05 -2.71 -72.60
CA ASP A 1036 7.61 -2.92 -72.44
C ASP A 1036 6.97 -3.35 -73.77
N GLY A 1037 7.54 -2.90 -74.91
CA GLY A 1037 7.18 -3.34 -76.25
C GLY A 1037 7.81 -4.68 -76.69
N GLY A 1038 8.49 -5.42 -75.80
CA GLY A 1038 9.11 -6.72 -76.07
C GLY A 1038 10.35 -6.68 -76.98
N LYS A 1039 11.05 -5.54 -77.05
CA LYS A 1039 12.18 -5.29 -77.97
C LYS A 1039 13.50 -5.05 -77.21
N PRO A 1040 14.07 -6.06 -76.52
CA PRO A 1040 15.27 -5.90 -75.68
C PRO A 1040 16.49 -5.40 -76.46
N LYS A 1041 16.67 -5.85 -77.72
CA LYS A 1041 17.76 -5.36 -78.58
C LYS A 1041 17.68 -3.86 -78.91
N GLN A 1042 16.47 -3.28 -78.93
CA GLN A 1042 16.32 -1.83 -79.11
C GLN A 1042 16.49 -1.08 -77.79
N ALA A 1043 16.10 -1.68 -76.67
CA ALA A 1043 16.40 -1.14 -75.34
C ALA A 1043 17.91 -1.04 -75.07
N VAL A 1044 18.68 -2.05 -75.48
CA VAL A 1044 20.17 -2.04 -75.42
C VAL A 1044 20.75 -0.83 -76.14
N LYS A 1045 20.23 -0.44 -77.31
CA LYS A 1045 20.72 0.75 -78.04
C LYS A 1045 20.53 2.03 -77.23
N HIS A 1046 19.40 2.17 -76.56
CA HIS A 1046 19.16 3.33 -75.71
C HIS A 1046 20.03 3.33 -74.44
N LEU A 1047 20.41 2.16 -73.91
CA LEU A 1047 21.44 2.08 -72.86
C LEU A 1047 22.86 2.39 -73.38
N GLN A 1048 23.17 2.05 -74.63
CA GLN A 1048 24.43 2.48 -75.27
C GLN A 1048 24.45 4.01 -75.48
N ASP A 1049 23.32 4.61 -75.86
CA ASP A 1049 23.16 6.06 -75.91
C ASP A 1049 23.31 6.68 -74.51
N PHE A 1050 22.72 6.07 -73.47
CA PHE A 1050 22.91 6.46 -72.08
C PHE A 1050 24.40 6.51 -71.70
N LEU A 1051 25.16 5.44 -71.99
CA LEU A 1051 26.61 5.40 -71.76
C LEU A 1051 27.37 6.45 -72.57
N LYS A 1052 26.95 6.74 -73.80
CA LYS A 1052 27.54 7.80 -74.63
C LYS A 1052 27.31 9.19 -74.04
N HIS A 1053 26.11 9.45 -73.52
CA HIS A 1053 25.80 10.70 -72.83
C HIS A 1053 26.61 10.83 -71.54
N LEU A 1054 26.64 9.77 -70.72
CA LEU A 1054 27.36 9.73 -69.45
C LEU A 1054 28.88 9.93 -69.61
N ASN A 1055 29.47 9.42 -70.70
CA ASN A 1055 30.90 9.50 -70.98
C ASN A 1055 31.30 10.68 -71.89
N ASN A 1056 30.38 11.58 -72.22
CA ASN A 1056 30.68 12.73 -73.08
C ASN A 1056 31.69 13.69 -72.39
N PRO A 1057 32.89 13.92 -72.95
CA PRO A 1057 33.89 14.81 -72.35
C PRO A 1057 33.39 16.24 -72.09
N ALA A 1058 32.46 16.74 -72.92
CA ALA A 1058 31.86 18.06 -72.73
C ALA A 1058 30.94 18.16 -71.49
N MET A 1059 30.50 17.02 -70.97
CA MET A 1059 29.64 16.89 -69.79
C MET A 1059 30.40 16.37 -68.55
N ALA A 1060 31.74 16.27 -68.61
CA ALA A 1060 32.54 15.73 -67.51
C ALA A 1060 32.38 16.48 -66.18
N LYS A 1061 32.09 17.80 -66.23
CA LYS A 1061 31.81 18.61 -65.03
C LYS A 1061 30.42 18.39 -64.42
N ASN A 1062 29.56 17.65 -65.11
CA ASN A 1062 28.14 17.48 -64.78
C ASN A 1062 27.84 16.13 -64.10
N ALA A 1063 28.84 15.26 -63.95
CA ALA A 1063 28.76 14.03 -63.18
C ALA A 1063 30.03 13.88 -62.33
N SER A 1064 29.89 13.52 -61.06
CA SER A 1064 31.03 13.07 -60.25
C SER A 1064 31.55 11.73 -60.77
N GLU A 1065 32.82 11.43 -60.49
CA GLU A 1065 33.44 10.16 -60.90
C GLU A 1065 32.71 8.95 -60.28
N SER A 1066 32.17 9.08 -59.07
CA SER A 1066 31.37 8.04 -58.39
C SER A 1066 30.03 7.80 -59.11
N ALA A 1067 29.26 8.86 -59.40
CA ALA A 1067 28.00 8.73 -60.13
C ALA A 1067 28.20 8.19 -61.55
N LYS A 1068 29.28 8.63 -62.21
CA LYS A 1068 29.66 8.14 -63.54
C LYS A 1068 30.03 6.66 -63.53
N ALA A 1069 30.83 6.22 -62.56
CA ALA A 1069 31.19 4.82 -62.39
C ALA A 1069 29.95 3.95 -62.10
N ALA A 1070 29.08 4.41 -61.18
CA ALA A 1070 27.92 3.65 -60.77
C ALA A 1070 26.89 3.48 -61.89
N LEU A 1071 26.44 4.59 -62.48
CA LEU A 1071 25.48 4.58 -63.59
C LEU A 1071 26.05 3.87 -64.83
N GLY A 1072 27.37 3.97 -65.05
CA GLY A 1072 28.06 3.31 -66.14
C GLY A 1072 28.10 1.79 -65.98
N ALA A 1073 28.45 1.31 -64.78
CA ALA A 1073 28.48 -0.11 -64.45
C ALA A 1073 27.08 -0.75 -64.60
N ASP A 1074 26.04 -0.07 -64.13
CA ASP A 1074 24.66 -0.53 -64.25
C ASP A 1074 24.17 -0.63 -65.69
N ALA A 1075 24.40 0.43 -66.48
CA ALA A 1075 24.01 0.43 -67.89
C ALA A 1075 24.72 -0.71 -68.64
N GLN A 1076 26.01 -0.90 -68.39
CA GLN A 1076 26.80 -1.98 -68.98
C GLN A 1076 26.27 -3.36 -68.56
N ARG A 1077 25.91 -3.53 -67.29
CA ARG A 1077 25.34 -4.77 -66.77
C ARG A 1077 24.01 -5.13 -67.44
N LEU A 1078 23.12 -4.15 -67.61
CA LEU A 1078 21.85 -4.37 -68.29
C LEU A 1078 22.03 -4.65 -69.78
N ILE A 1079 22.99 -4.00 -70.43
CA ILE A 1079 23.36 -4.31 -71.82
C ILE A 1079 23.76 -5.77 -71.94
N GLU A 1080 24.69 -6.24 -71.10
CA GLU A 1080 25.16 -7.63 -71.08
C GLU A 1080 24.04 -8.64 -70.80
N GLN A 1081 23.07 -8.29 -69.95
CA GLN A 1081 21.92 -9.16 -69.64
C GLN A 1081 20.91 -9.27 -70.80
N TRP A 1082 20.83 -8.28 -71.68
CA TRP A 1082 19.81 -8.20 -72.74
C TRP A 1082 20.34 -8.44 -74.16
N THR A 1083 21.66 -8.50 -74.33
CA THR A 1083 22.33 -9.02 -75.54
C THR A 1083 22.49 -10.52 -75.49
#